data_AF-A0A1Q9D2D0-F1
#
_entry.id   AF-A0A1Q9D2D0-F1
#
_cell.length_a   1.000
_cell.length_b   1.000
_cell.length_c   1.000
_cell.angle_alpha   90.00
_cell.angle_beta   90.00
_cell.angle_gamma   90.00
#
_symmetry.space_group_name_H-M   'P 1'
#
loop_
_entity.id
_entity.type
_entity.pdbx_description
1 polymer ?
#
loop_
_entity_poly.entity_id
_entity_poly.type
_entity_poly.pdbx_seq_one_letter_code
_entity_poly.pdbx_strand_id
1 'polypeptide(L)'
;MLRRRYPELGLRIVHDAEANIDPNTGLSERHKRALRMGPQANKRPKDSSQGYHQHREAAWSDQEEEEDLWSSWKLREDNWEDWEEGDWGQWRDQRRAWHHNSSNNQPSSSSWSSSEPSRGHVTDDEAQLILQGTALALTAPAGTSNRVPDVRMLLAYTGCAHSGLQEWQWCGCPEEVCAPAGGVWKMHTCAAELSYWPLKMHRALQEAAEGGSCADLEYEGDLQGETQWVSQKCCASFPASVCNPTAKKMTPCKDEADFLPGNFLHEWCEFHGTVPETCATTKGCHAGEGWCHCDNSEACTAAGGAWKQWTCDAAVQEWDSEKHLAVQSAATGSCEDVDWHGQPMSVALQHESSRCCASYPASVCDPTAKKMTPCKDEADFMPSNVLHEWCEVNPIPNASTCASHGCHGDGSYCHCSSHSSCASLGGSWKTSTCAEDLGHKDVAWHQAVAQASDEGTCAESRVHDSTVEDAISWSSRKCCSSYPANACYKGLKKMTPCKDEADFLPGNFLHEWCEFHGTVPETCATTKGCHAGEGWCHCDNSEACTAAGGAWKQWTCDAAVQEWDSEKHLAVQSAATGSCEDVDWHGQPMSVALQHESSKCCASYPAFVCDPTAKKMTPCKDEADFMPSNVVHEYCELHGVSVDSDTCTAHGCRSNHGHCHCDSQPGCEGVGGTWKVTSCEMEIGYWEPAKHKALQEAEESGTCGVDNMYGDLAIMIDHAATKCCASFPATLCDKTARHMTPCKDDADYTPEKEMYAWCDFYGDGAVLPEETVCNAQEGCYGGQGWCHCDGATGCQATGGIWNAHTCAKEVSQWSPEQHKMLQKADEHGTCLDLEVHGMRAQDFVNWPAQQCCKSFPASICDKDVKAMTPCLRSQDFDHNKTMWAWCEGLYPVPAEADCLAQGCTGNEHHCHCETAAACTALGGKYVEHQCWQDLQWMAAEVHKGIAKAIGQGTCEDVEAQHGKLEYAVDWLGSSCCASGMSVCQELASCATDYLSDTTGGLRESVEIGPNRGCGIRSF
;
A
#
# COMPACT_ATOMS: atom_id res chain seq x y z
N MET A 1 70.30 9.45 20.65
CA MET A 1 70.79 8.38 21.55
C MET A 1 69.77 7.24 21.52
N LEU A 2 70.26 6.00 21.34
CA LEU A 2 69.58 4.71 21.49
C LEU A 2 68.42 4.36 20.51
N ARG A 3 68.81 3.96 19.28
CA ARG A 3 68.34 2.68 18.70
C ARG A 3 69.25 1.57 19.22
N ARG A 4 68.70 0.48 19.78
CA ARG A 4 69.34 -0.86 19.81
C ARG A 4 68.29 -1.92 20.18
N ARG A 5 68.38 -3.06 19.47
CA ARG A 5 67.65 -4.36 19.58
C ARG A 5 66.32 -4.39 18.79
N TYR A 6 66.11 -5.18 17.72
CA TYR A 6 66.73 -6.43 17.29
C TYR A 6 66.86 -6.54 15.76
N PRO A 7 67.95 -7.12 15.22
CA PRO A 7 68.22 -7.22 13.79
C PRO A 7 68.26 -8.69 13.30
N GLU A 8 67.15 -9.25 12.84
CA GLU A 8 67.12 -10.52 12.08
C GLU A 8 65.86 -10.48 11.18
N LEU A 9 65.82 -9.59 10.18
CA LEU A 9 65.98 -9.91 8.76
C LEU A 9 64.98 -10.93 8.19
N GLY A 10 63.99 -10.39 7.46
CA GLY A 10 63.11 -11.12 6.53
C GLY A 10 62.13 -10.21 5.78
N LEU A 11 62.56 -9.01 5.35
CA LEU A 11 61.76 -8.05 4.58
C LEU A 11 62.12 -8.12 3.09
N ARG A 12 61.13 -8.33 2.22
CA ARG A 12 61.10 -7.84 0.84
C ARG A 12 59.90 -6.90 0.70
N ILE A 13 60.17 -5.60 0.57
CA ILE A 13 59.26 -4.61 0.00
C ILE A 13 59.89 -4.15 -1.32
N VAL A 14 59.08 -4.11 -2.38
CA VAL A 14 59.33 -3.33 -3.59
C VAL A 14 58.34 -2.17 -3.56
N HIS A 15 58.88 -0.96 -3.74
CA HIS A 15 58.16 0.30 -3.91
C HIS A 15 57.54 0.38 -5.32
N ASP A 16 56.36 1.01 -5.47
CA ASP A 16 56.26 2.37 -6.03
C ASP A 16 54.80 2.83 -6.10
N ALA A 17 54.58 4.06 -5.64
CA ALA A 17 53.37 4.85 -5.83
C ALA A 17 53.81 6.13 -6.55
N GLU A 18 53.32 6.35 -7.76
CA GLU A 18 53.53 7.60 -8.50
C GLU A 18 52.25 8.45 -8.46
N ALA A 19 52.48 9.75 -8.23
CA ALA A 19 51.49 10.79 -8.02
C ALA A 19 51.21 11.58 -9.31
N ASN A 20 49.96 11.99 -9.49
CA ASN A 20 49.52 12.93 -10.53
C ASN A 20 50.10 14.33 -10.29
N ILE A 21 51.01 14.77 -11.17
CA ILE A 21 51.49 16.16 -11.29
C ILE A 21 51.26 16.62 -12.73
N ASP A 22 50.65 17.80 -12.93
CA ASP A 22 50.49 18.43 -14.24
C ASP A 22 51.87 18.85 -14.80
N PRO A 23 52.32 18.28 -15.94
CA PRO A 23 53.66 18.50 -16.48
C PRO A 23 53.88 19.90 -17.08
N ASN A 24 52.84 20.73 -17.26
CA ASN A 24 53.00 22.07 -17.84
C ASN A 24 53.07 23.20 -16.81
N THR A 25 52.78 22.93 -15.53
CA THR A 25 52.78 23.99 -14.49
C THR A 25 53.45 23.61 -13.18
N GLY A 26 53.72 22.32 -12.90
CA GLY A 26 54.61 21.90 -11.81
C GLY A 26 54.15 22.25 -10.38
N LEU A 27 52.86 22.49 -10.13
CA LEU A 27 52.30 22.83 -8.81
C LEU A 27 51.05 22.00 -8.48
N SER A 28 50.86 21.65 -7.20
CA SER A 28 49.70 20.90 -6.70
C SER A 28 48.49 21.79 -6.38
N GLU A 29 47.27 21.28 -6.61
CA GLU A 29 45.99 22.01 -6.52
C GLU A 29 45.71 22.70 -5.18
N ARG A 30 46.35 22.27 -4.08
CA ARG A 30 46.16 22.88 -2.75
C ARG A 30 46.77 24.28 -2.61
N HIS A 31 47.56 24.75 -3.58
CA HIS A 31 48.20 26.07 -3.57
C HIS A 31 47.53 27.13 -4.47
N LYS A 32 46.48 26.79 -5.25
CA LYS A 32 45.82 27.72 -6.19
C LYS A 32 44.69 28.58 -5.59
N ARG A 33 44.21 28.31 -4.37
CA ARG A 33 43.08 29.06 -3.76
C ARG A 33 43.44 30.11 -2.70
N ALA A 34 44.71 30.34 -2.40
CA ALA A 34 45.10 31.23 -1.29
C ALA A 34 45.66 32.62 -1.70
N LEU A 35 45.71 32.99 -2.98
CA LEU A 35 46.26 34.29 -3.41
C LEU A 35 45.45 34.92 -4.55
N ARG A 36 44.39 35.66 -4.22
CA ARG A 36 43.88 36.79 -5.02
C ARG A 36 42.95 37.69 -4.20
N MET A 37 43.52 38.72 -3.56
CA MET A 37 42.83 39.95 -3.15
C MET A 37 43.65 41.18 -3.60
N GLY A 38 43.12 41.91 -4.60
CA GLY A 38 43.30 43.35 -5.02
C GLY A 38 44.71 44.01 -5.14
N PRO A 39 44.83 45.29 -5.61
CA PRO A 39 43.89 46.16 -6.35
C PRO A 39 44.52 47.05 -7.50
N GLN A 40 43.64 47.77 -8.22
CA GLN A 40 43.79 49.10 -8.88
C GLN A 40 44.53 49.38 -10.24
N ALA A 41 43.71 49.87 -11.20
CA ALA A 41 43.75 51.20 -11.87
C ALA A 41 44.29 51.40 -13.32
N ASN A 42 43.41 52.06 -14.11
CA ASN A 42 43.65 53.14 -15.11
C ASN A 42 44.08 52.83 -16.57
N LYS A 43 43.17 52.95 -17.57
CA LYS A 43 42.82 54.19 -18.34
C LYS A 43 42.04 53.90 -19.65
N ARG A 44 41.01 54.75 -19.88
CA ARG A 44 40.23 55.15 -21.10
C ARG A 44 41.08 55.47 -22.37
N PRO A 45 40.51 55.88 -23.55
CA PRO A 45 39.10 55.93 -24.06
C PRO A 45 38.90 55.54 -25.57
N LYS A 46 37.65 55.38 -26.07
CA LYS A 46 36.89 56.32 -26.96
C LYS A 46 35.72 55.70 -27.80
N ASP A 47 34.61 56.46 -27.78
CA ASP A 47 33.57 56.79 -28.79
C ASP A 47 32.67 55.72 -29.47
N SER A 48 31.34 55.76 -29.18
CA SER A 48 30.24 56.34 -30.01
C SER A 48 28.84 55.85 -29.53
N SER A 49 28.04 56.67 -28.82
CA SER A 49 26.74 57.33 -29.25
C SER A 49 25.60 56.36 -29.65
N GLN A 50 24.34 56.39 -29.20
CA GLN A 50 23.35 57.44 -28.83
C GLN A 50 22.14 56.72 -28.16
N GLY A 51 21.63 57.10 -26.98
CA GLY A 51 20.46 57.98 -26.74
C GLY A 51 19.35 57.20 -25.98
N TYR A 52 18.43 57.73 -25.16
CA TYR A 52 18.12 59.06 -24.62
C TYR A 52 16.99 58.87 -23.54
N HIS A 53 17.09 59.55 -22.37
CA HIS A 53 16.03 59.99 -21.41
C HIS A 53 15.12 58.97 -20.67
N GLN A 54 14.63 59.16 -19.42
CA GLN A 54 14.79 60.17 -18.36
C GLN A 54 14.25 59.62 -17.00
N HIS A 55 14.81 60.19 -15.94
CA HIS A 55 14.56 60.13 -14.49
C HIS A 55 13.13 60.25 -13.90
N ARG A 56 13.05 59.80 -12.62
CA ARG A 56 12.31 60.34 -11.44
C ARG A 56 10.81 60.05 -11.33
N GLU A 57 10.15 60.09 -10.16
CA GLU A 57 10.40 59.87 -8.72
C GLU A 57 9.00 60.07 -8.07
N ALA A 58 8.74 59.40 -6.94
CA ALA A 58 7.85 59.83 -5.85
C ALA A 58 6.30 59.80 -6.01
N ALA A 59 5.73 58.91 -5.19
CA ALA A 59 4.85 59.20 -4.05
C ALA A 59 3.31 59.29 -4.20
N TRP A 60 2.65 58.32 -3.53
CA TRP A 60 1.48 58.37 -2.64
C TRP A 60 0.28 59.27 -3.00
N SER A 61 -0.90 58.65 -3.12
CA SER A 61 -2.09 59.09 -2.38
C SER A 61 -3.14 57.98 -2.27
N ASP A 62 -3.76 57.97 -1.10
CA ASP A 62 -4.92 57.21 -0.66
C ASP A 62 -6.15 57.34 -1.58
N GLN A 63 -7.08 56.38 -1.53
CA GLN A 63 -8.46 56.58 -1.02
C GLN A 63 -9.41 55.43 -1.44
N GLU A 64 -9.82 54.68 -0.41
CA GLU A 64 -11.17 54.17 -0.03
C GLU A 64 -12.25 53.76 -1.07
N GLU A 65 -12.85 52.62 -0.70
CA GLU A 65 -14.29 52.28 -0.65
C GLU A 65 -15.01 51.49 -1.78
N GLU A 66 -15.93 50.65 -1.28
CA GLU A 66 -16.92 49.74 -1.89
C GLU A 66 -16.41 48.35 -2.32
N GLU A 67 -16.52 47.31 -1.48
CA GLU A 67 -17.71 46.56 -1.03
C GLU A 67 -18.40 45.71 -2.11
N ASP A 68 -18.66 44.47 -1.70
CA ASP A 68 -19.78 43.60 -2.07
C ASP A 68 -19.67 42.50 -3.15
N LEU A 69 -19.65 41.26 -2.59
CA LEU A 69 -20.37 40.03 -2.97
C LEU A 69 -19.73 39.23 -4.12
N TRP A 70 -19.28 37.99 -3.91
CA TRP A 70 -20.12 36.84 -3.50
C TRP A 70 -19.39 35.85 -2.59
N SER A 71 -20.08 35.48 -1.51
CA SER A 71 -19.84 34.28 -0.70
C SER A 71 -21.00 33.30 -0.89
N SER A 72 -20.74 32.04 -0.54
CA SER A 72 -21.68 30.94 -0.26
C SER A 72 -22.20 30.13 -1.46
N TRP A 73 -21.89 28.83 -1.47
CA TRP A 73 -22.80 27.84 -0.87
C TRP A 73 -22.04 26.98 0.15
N LYS A 74 -22.75 26.70 1.24
CA LYS A 74 -22.34 25.97 2.44
C LYS A 74 -23.22 24.71 2.52
N LEU A 75 -22.78 23.76 3.35
CA LEU A 75 -23.54 22.70 4.03
C LEU A 75 -23.81 21.38 3.30
N ARG A 76 -23.09 20.35 3.77
CA ARG A 76 -23.73 19.18 4.39
C ARG A 76 -22.91 18.75 5.61
N GLU A 77 -23.43 19.08 6.79
CA GLU A 77 -23.08 18.47 8.08
C GLU A 77 -23.67 17.05 8.12
N ASP A 78 -22.94 16.09 8.71
CA ASP A 78 -23.45 15.07 9.65
C ASP A 78 -22.29 14.11 10.05
N ASN A 79 -22.06 14.00 11.36
CA ASN A 79 -21.30 12.98 12.12
C ASN A 79 -19.76 12.88 12.00
N TRP A 80 -19.05 13.70 12.79
CA TRP A 80 -17.75 13.34 13.39
C TRP A 80 -17.50 14.19 14.65
N GLU A 81 -18.22 13.88 15.74
CA GLU A 81 -17.89 14.31 17.11
C GLU A 81 -17.85 13.02 17.95
N ASP A 82 -16.65 12.52 18.23
CA ASP A 82 -16.29 11.65 19.37
C ASP A 82 -14.80 11.22 19.26
N TRP A 83 -13.90 12.19 19.33
CA TRP A 83 -12.52 11.99 19.79
C TRP A 83 -12.27 13.05 20.86
N GLU A 84 -12.79 12.78 22.07
CA GLU A 84 -12.47 13.55 23.25
C GLU A 84 -10.97 13.48 23.55
N GLU A 85 -10.44 14.67 23.81
CA GLU A 85 -9.16 14.95 24.44
C GLU A 85 -8.98 14.12 25.73
N GLY A 86 -8.19 13.05 25.66
CA GLY A 86 -7.75 12.25 26.79
C GLY A 86 -6.48 12.82 27.45
N ASP A 87 -6.68 13.79 28.33
CA ASP A 87 -6.06 13.90 29.67
C ASP A 87 -4.55 13.58 29.82
N TRP A 88 -3.68 14.52 29.43
CA TRP A 88 -2.34 14.69 30.01
C TRP A 88 -2.19 16.11 30.55
N GLY A 89 -2.83 16.41 31.68
CA GLY A 89 -2.66 17.73 32.26
C GLY A 89 -3.47 18.01 33.52
N GLN A 90 -3.27 17.26 34.60
CA GLN A 90 -3.65 17.69 35.95
C GLN A 90 -3.03 16.84 37.09
N TRP A 91 -1.72 16.96 37.28
CA TRP A 91 -1.07 16.66 38.58
C TRP A 91 -0.65 17.97 39.25
N ARG A 92 -1.63 18.72 39.75
CA ARG A 92 -1.44 19.71 40.83
C ARG A 92 -2.77 19.93 41.55
N ASP A 93 -2.68 19.96 42.87
CA ASP A 93 -3.69 20.37 43.87
C ASP A 93 -4.80 19.37 44.26
N GLN A 94 -4.45 18.41 45.13
CA GLN A 94 -5.39 17.86 46.11
C GLN A 94 -4.86 17.95 47.54
N ARG A 95 -4.97 19.14 48.14
CA ARG A 95 -5.12 19.33 49.59
C ARG A 95 -6.00 20.55 49.89
N ARG A 96 -7.33 20.39 49.87
CA ARG A 96 -8.30 20.91 50.88
C ARG A 96 -9.78 20.89 50.43
N ALA A 97 -10.61 20.41 51.36
CA ALA A 97 -11.97 20.85 51.72
C ALA A 97 -13.24 20.24 51.06
N TRP A 98 -14.11 19.82 51.99
CA TRP A 98 -15.44 19.20 51.95
C TRP A 98 -16.65 20.03 51.45
N HIS A 99 -17.73 19.28 51.12
CA HIS A 99 -19.20 19.55 51.13
C HIS A 99 -19.82 20.53 50.09
N HIS A 100 -20.74 20.05 49.23
CA HIS A 100 -22.22 20.03 49.42
C HIS A 100 -23.00 19.74 48.10
N ASN A 101 -23.91 18.75 48.17
CA ASN A 101 -25.32 18.70 47.71
C ASN A 101 -25.84 19.32 46.38
N SER A 102 -26.65 18.46 45.71
CA SER A 102 -28.07 18.67 45.32
C SER A 102 -28.45 19.11 43.88
N SER A 103 -28.88 18.10 43.11
CA SER A 103 -30.25 17.85 42.59
C SER A 103 -30.93 18.71 41.51
N ASN A 104 -31.70 17.97 40.69
CA ASN A 104 -32.97 18.28 39.99
C ASN A 104 -32.88 18.93 38.60
N ASN A 105 -33.37 18.33 37.51
CA ASN A 105 -34.70 17.80 37.12
C ASN A 105 -35.45 18.77 36.16
N GLN A 106 -35.72 18.22 34.98
CA GLN A 106 -36.93 18.33 34.16
C GLN A 106 -37.11 19.38 33.04
N PRO A 107 -37.91 19.00 32.00
CA PRO A 107 -37.97 19.62 30.67
C PRO A 107 -39.36 20.20 30.32
N SER A 108 -39.51 20.81 29.13
CA SER A 108 -40.77 21.10 28.38
C SER A 108 -40.43 22.10 27.25
N SER A 109 -41.16 22.33 26.15
CA SER A 109 -42.20 21.65 25.37
C SER A 109 -42.56 22.59 24.18
N SER A 110 -42.82 22.03 22.99
CA SER A 110 -43.87 22.40 21.99
C SER A 110 -43.98 23.81 21.36
N SER A 111 -44.20 23.81 20.03
CA SER A 111 -45.41 24.28 19.28
C SER A 111 -45.34 25.43 18.22
N TRP A 112 -45.82 25.10 17.00
CA TRP A 112 -46.68 25.85 16.03
C TRP A 112 -46.08 27.09 15.30
N SER A 113 -46.37 27.50 14.05
CA SER A 113 -47.36 27.18 13.00
C SER A 113 -47.05 27.98 11.70
N SER A 114 -47.32 27.39 10.52
CA SER A 114 -47.82 27.93 9.22
C SER A 114 -47.55 29.37 8.73
N SER A 115 -47.09 29.53 7.47
CA SER A 115 -47.85 30.13 6.33
C SER A 115 -47.00 30.31 5.05
N GLU A 116 -47.54 29.87 3.91
CA GLU A 116 -47.09 30.12 2.51
C GLU A 116 -47.42 31.59 2.06
N PRO A 117 -47.31 32.06 0.79
CA PRO A 117 -46.79 31.45 -0.46
C PRO A 117 -45.90 32.37 -1.35
N SER A 118 -45.18 31.82 -2.35
CA SER A 118 -45.24 32.23 -3.79
C SER A 118 -44.06 31.76 -4.67
N ARG A 119 -44.43 30.91 -5.65
CA ARG A 119 -44.07 30.87 -7.09
C ARG A 119 -42.61 31.00 -7.59
N GLY A 120 -42.17 29.94 -8.27
CA GLY A 120 -41.25 29.98 -9.42
C GLY A 120 -40.87 28.57 -9.92
N HIS A 121 -41.62 28.05 -10.91
CA HIS A 121 -41.41 26.80 -11.68
C HIS A 121 -40.02 26.73 -12.37
N VAL A 122 -39.43 25.60 -12.78
CA VAL A 122 -39.94 24.47 -13.61
C VAL A 122 -39.09 23.20 -13.36
N THR A 123 -39.77 22.08 -13.10
CA THR A 123 -39.37 20.69 -13.43
C THR A 123 -40.10 20.27 -14.70
N ASP A 124 -39.61 19.26 -15.42
CA ASP A 124 -40.38 18.24 -16.17
C ASP A 124 -39.37 17.13 -16.57
N ASP A 125 -39.36 15.99 -15.88
CA ASP A 125 -40.01 14.73 -16.30
C ASP A 125 -41.27 14.83 -17.16
N GLU A 126 -41.28 14.15 -18.30
CA GLU A 126 -42.46 13.46 -18.84
C GLU A 126 -42.11 12.58 -20.07
N ALA A 127 -42.70 11.38 -20.15
CA ALA A 127 -43.56 10.99 -21.28
C ALA A 127 -44.24 9.62 -21.06
N GLN A 128 -45.41 9.64 -20.42
CA GLN A 128 -46.54 8.75 -20.74
C GLN A 128 -47.74 9.64 -21.07
N LEU A 129 -48.49 9.30 -22.13
CA LEU A 129 -49.65 10.07 -22.57
C LEU A 129 -50.76 9.12 -23.07
N ILE A 130 -51.96 9.29 -22.51
CA ILE A 130 -53.26 8.92 -23.12
C ILE A 130 -54.22 10.11 -22.90
N LEU A 131 -54.97 10.60 -23.92
CA LEU A 131 -56.46 10.56 -24.14
C LEU A 131 -56.82 11.85 -24.95
N GLN A 132 -57.79 11.99 -25.89
CA GLN A 132 -59.22 11.64 -26.01
C GLN A 132 -59.64 11.78 -27.51
N GLY A 133 -60.76 11.27 -28.04
CA GLY A 133 -61.91 10.54 -27.49
C GLY A 133 -63.06 10.46 -28.51
N THR A 134 -64.10 9.66 -28.23
CA THR A 134 -65.54 10.04 -28.18
C THR A 134 -66.48 8.82 -28.21
N ALA A 135 -67.48 8.88 -27.32
CA ALA A 135 -68.88 8.43 -27.44
C ALA A 135 -69.27 6.93 -27.34
N LEU A 136 -69.84 6.60 -26.17
CA LEU A 136 -71.20 6.08 -25.93
C LEU A 136 -71.65 4.72 -26.53
N ALA A 137 -71.92 3.81 -25.58
CA ALA A 137 -73.23 3.18 -25.32
C ALA A 137 -73.44 1.67 -25.65
N LEU A 138 -73.77 0.96 -24.55
CA LEU A 138 -74.81 -0.07 -24.38
C LEU A 138 -74.52 -1.57 -24.70
N THR A 139 -74.58 -2.32 -23.60
CA THR A 139 -75.28 -3.62 -23.37
C THR A 139 -74.76 -4.93 -23.98
N ALA A 140 -74.43 -5.86 -23.07
CA ALA A 140 -74.58 -7.32 -23.19
C ALA A 140 -76.07 -7.72 -23.48
N PRO A 141 -76.48 -8.98 -23.79
CA PRO A 141 -75.80 -10.25 -23.44
C PRO A 141 -76.01 -11.48 -24.37
N ALA A 142 -75.36 -12.60 -23.98
CA ALA A 142 -75.81 -14.00 -24.03
C ALA A 142 -76.12 -14.73 -25.36
N GLY A 143 -75.62 -15.98 -25.48
CA GLY A 143 -76.44 -17.09 -25.99
C GLY A 143 -75.80 -18.08 -26.98
N THR A 144 -75.40 -19.25 -26.45
CA THR A 144 -75.64 -20.62 -26.98
C THR A 144 -75.02 -21.13 -28.31
N SER A 145 -74.21 -22.18 -28.14
CA SER A 145 -74.40 -23.56 -28.67
C SER A 145 -74.00 -23.96 -30.11
N ASN A 146 -73.15 -25.00 -30.13
CA ASN A 146 -73.07 -26.19 -31.01
C ASN A 146 -72.06 -26.28 -32.18
N ARG A 147 -71.23 -27.35 -32.06
CA ARG A 147 -70.66 -28.28 -33.06
C ARG A 147 -69.46 -27.85 -33.93
N VAL A 148 -68.31 -28.48 -33.60
CA VAL A 148 -67.25 -29.17 -34.41
C VAL A 148 -67.64 -29.44 -35.88
N PRO A 149 -66.74 -29.40 -36.91
CA PRO A 149 -65.30 -29.70 -36.92
C PRO A 149 -64.37 -28.73 -37.71
N ASP A 150 -63.09 -29.12 -37.70
CA ASP A 150 -62.05 -28.91 -38.73
C ASP A 150 -61.08 -27.72 -38.63
N VAL A 151 -59.88 -28.09 -38.21
CA VAL A 151 -58.58 -27.85 -38.85
C VAL A 151 -58.54 -26.65 -39.82
N ARG A 152 -58.02 -25.54 -39.31
CA ARG A 152 -57.22 -24.59 -40.08
C ARG A 152 -56.09 -24.06 -39.20
N MET A 153 -54.85 -24.38 -39.56
CA MET A 153 -53.75 -23.47 -39.37
C MET A 153 -53.15 -23.21 -40.75
N LEU A 154 -53.43 -22.01 -41.26
CA LEU A 154 -52.68 -21.38 -42.33
C LEU A 154 -51.31 -21.01 -41.76
N LEU A 155 -50.24 -21.40 -42.46
CA LEU A 155 -49.02 -20.61 -42.61
C LEU A 155 -48.47 -20.89 -44.02
N ALA A 156 -47.82 -19.87 -44.56
CA ALA A 156 -47.78 -19.53 -45.97
C ALA A 156 -46.80 -20.34 -46.82
N TYR A 157 -47.25 -20.72 -48.03
CA TYR A 157 -46.47 -20.62 -49.26
C TYR A 157 -47.43 -20.18 -50.36
N THR A 158 -47.41 -18.89 -50.68
CA THR A 158 -48.15 -18.33 -51.82
C THR A 158 -47.29 -18.44 -53.06
N GLY A 159 -47.75 -19.19 -54.06
CA GLY A 159 -47.21 -19.11 -55.42
C GLY A 159 -47.49 -20.32 -56.29
N CYS A 160 -48.74 -20.53 -56.71
CA CYS A 160 -49.17 -21.09 -58.01
C CYS A 160 -50.72 -21.26 -57.92
N ALA A 161 -51.47 -20.15 -57.93
CA ALA A 161 -52.94 -20.15 -57.99
C ALA A 161 -53.43 -19.41 -59.25
N HIS A 162 -54.19 -20.15 -60.05
CA HIS A 162 -54.90 -19.81 -61.28
C HIS A 162 -55.10 -18.32 -61.62
N SER A 163 -54.41 -17.85 -62.65
CA SER A 163 -54.95 -16.86 -63.58
C SER A 163 -55.18 -17.55 -64.93
N GLY A 164 -56.41 -17.48 -65.41
CA GLY A 164 -56.73 -17.94 -66.75
C GLY A 164 -56.12 -16.98 -67.76
N LEU A 165 -54.96 -17.34 -68.31
CA LEU A 165 -54.44 -16.93 -69.62
C LEU A 165 -53.40 -17.98 -70.03
N GLN A 166 -53.42 -18.38 -71.30
CA GLN A 166 -52.54 -19.41 -71.87
C GLN A 166 -51.09 -18.93 -71.91
N GLU A 167 -50.28 -19.23 -70.90
CA GLU A 167 -48.83 -19.30 -71.01
C GLU A 167 -48.26 -20.19 -69.89
N TRP A 168 -47.34 -21.09 -70.26
CA TRP A 168 -46.86 -22.18 -69.42
C TRP A 168 -45.92 -21.65 -68.32
N GLN A 169 -46.39 -21.59 -67.07
CA GLN A 169 -45.53 -21.35 -65.90
C GLN A 169 -45.04 -22.68 -65.29
N TRP A 170 -43.73 -22.78 -65.07
CA TRP A 170 -43.06 -23.92 -64.45
C TRP A 170 -42.97 -23.67 -62.93
N CYS A 171 -43.48 -24.59 -62.09
CA CYS A 171 -43.21 -24.58 -60.65
C CYS A 171 -42.16 -25.70 -60.37
N GLY A 172 -41.03 -25.38 -59.73
CA GLY A 172 -39.96 -26.36 -59.44
C GLY A 172 -40.27 -27.19 -58.19
N CYS A 173 -40.11 -28.51 -58.26
CA CYS A 173 -40.18 -29.42 -57.11
C CYS A 173 -39.09 -30.50 -57.19
N PRO A 174 -38.58 -31.00 -56.04
CA PRO A 174 -37.79 -32.23 -56.00
C PRO A 174 -38.59 -33.40 -56.60
N GLU A 175 -37.91 -34.36 -57.23
CA GLU A 175 -38.55 -35.51 -57.92
C GLU A 175 -39.56 -36.24 -57.03
N GLU A 176 -39.19 -36.40 -55.76
CA GLU A 176 -39.95 -37.05 -54.68
C GLU A 176 -41.28 -36.35 -54.37
N VAL A 177 -41.36 -35.04 -54.65
CA VAL A 177 -42.52 -34.18 -54.34
C VAL A 177 -43.39 -33.95 -55.58
N CYS A 178 -42.81 -33.95 -56.79
CA CYS A 178 -43.55 -33.71 -58.03
C CYS A 178 -44.52 -34.85 -58.38
N ALA A 179 -44.13 -36.12 -58.17
CA ALA A 179 -44.93 -37.27 -58.61
C ALA A 179 -46.24 -37.46 -57.81
N PRO A 180 -46.28 -37.27 -56.48
CA PRO A 180 -47.53 -37.33 -55.71
C PRO A 180 -48.49 -36.15 -55.99
N ALA A 181 -47.97 -35.00 -56.42
CA ALA A 181 -48.76 -33.80 -56.73
C ALA A 181 -49.38 -33.81 -58.14
N GLY A 182 -49.19 -34.89 -58.91
CA GLY A 182 -49.66 -35.00 -60.30
C GLY A 182 -48.82 -34.22 -61.31
N GLY A 183 -47.65 -33.71 -60.89
CA GLY A 183 -46.68 -33.05 -61.76
C GLY A 183 -45.83 -34.07 -62.53
N VAL A 184 -45.41 -33.71 -63.74
CA VAL A 184 -44.41 -34.49 -64.49
C VAL A 184 -43.04 -33.89 -64.16
N TRP A 185 -42.25 -34.60 -63.37
CA TRP A 185 -40.85 -34.23 -63.17
C TRP A 185 -40.10 -34.42 -64.49
N LYS A 186 -39.44 -33.36 -64.96
CA LYS A 186 -38.57 -33.42 -66.13
C LYS A 186 -37.19 -32.93 -65.72
N MET A 187 -36.21 -33.82 -65.79
CA MET A 187 -34.81 -33.41 -65.72
C MET A 187 -34.44 -32.75 -67.05
N HIS A 188 -34.15 -31.46 -67.02
CA HIS A 188 -33.57 -30.78 -68.17
C HIS A 188 -32.09 -31.17 -68.23
N THR A 189 -31.74 -32.02 -69.19
CA THR A 189 -30.31 -32.17 -69.54
C THR A 189 -29.82 -30.83 -70.09
N CYS A 190 -28.52 -30.57 -70.01
CA CYS A 190 -27.92 -29.37 -70.61
C CYS A 190 -28.27 -29.19 -72.08
N ALA A 191 -28.39 -30.29 -72.83
CA ALA A 191 -28.85 -30.26 -74.21
C ALA A 191 -30.34 -29.89 -74.33
N ALA A 192 -31.18 -30.32 -73.38
CA ALA A 192 -32.59 -29.94 -73.32
C ALA A 192 -32.75 -28.46 -72.95
N GLU A 193 -31.99 -27.97 -71.98
CA GLU A 193 -32.03 -26.57 -71.56
C GLU A 193 -31.62 -25.63 -72.70
N LEU A 194 -30.51 -25.94 -73.36
CA LEU A 194 -30.08 -25.21 -74.55
C LEU A 194 -31.12 -25.30 -75.69
N SER A 195 -31.92 -26.36 -75.78
CA SER A 195 -32.96 -26.46 -76.82
C SER A 195 -34.21 -25.62 -76.53
N TYR A 196 -34.40 -25.17 -75.29
CA TYR A 196 -35.49 -24.26 -74.90
C TYR A 196 -35.15 -22.80 -75.13
N TRP A 197 -33.89 -22.49 -75.43
CA TRP A 197 -33.47 -21.13 -75.65
C TRP A 197 -34.11 -20.55 -76.93
N PRO A 198 -34.72 -19.36 -76.87
CA PRO A 198 -35.33 -18.78 -78.04
C PRO A 198 -34.26 -18.55 -79.12
N LEU A 199 -34.66 -18.63 -80.39
CA LEU A 199 -33.74 -18.44 -81.54
C LEU A 199 -32.95 -17.11 -81.46
N LYS A 200 -33.51 -16.09 -80.81
CA LYS A 200 -32.85 -14.81 -80.52
C LYS A 200 -31.68 -14.96 -79.54
N MET A 201 -31.81 -15.82 -78.52
CA MET A 201 -30.76 -16.16 -77.56
C MET A 201 -29.64 -16.96 -78.22
N HIS A 202 -29.97 -17.94 -79.08
CA HIS A 202 -28.97 -18.67 -79.86
C HIS A 202 -28.21 -17.76 -80.83
N ARG A 203 -28.91 -16.81 -81.47
CA ARG A 203 -28.27 -15.83 -82.35
C ARG A 203 -27.37 -14.87 -81.56
N ALA A 204 -27.83 -14.36 -80.42
CA ALA A 204 -27.02 -13.52 -79.55
C ALA A 204 -25.79 -14.28 -79.03
N LEU A 205 -25.93 -15.55 -78.65
CA LEU A 205 -24.79 -16.41 -78.31
C LEU A 205 -23.82 -16.60 -79.48
N GLN A 206 -24.33 -16.78 -80.69
CA GLN A 206 -23.48 -16.96 -81.85
C GLN A 206 -22.74 -15.66 -82.20
N GLU A 207 -23.42 -14.51 -82.13
CA GLU A 207 -22.83 -13.17 -82.29
C GLU A 207 -21.79 -12.89 -81.20
N ALA A 208 -22.05 -13.31 -79.97
CA ALA A 208 -21.09 -13.25 -78.87
C ALA A 208 -19.87 -14.14 -79.12
N ALA A 209 -20.08 -15.34 -79.65
CA ALA A 209 -19.00 -16.30 -79.91
C ALA A 209 -18.09 -15.80 -81.04
N GLU A 210 -18.69 -15.13 -82.03
CA GLU A 210 -17.98 -14.50 -83.15
C GLU A 210 -17.29 -13.20 -82.72
N GLY A 211 -17.89 -12.43 -81.82
CA GLY A 211 -17.34 -11.16 -81.29
C GLY A 211 -16.39 -11.31 -80.11
N GLY A 212 -16.38 -12.47 -79.44
CA GLY A 212 -15.59 -12.74 -78.23
C GLY A 212 -16.06 -11.99 -76.99
N SER A 213 -17.25 -11.39 -76.98
CA SER A 213 -17.81 -10.60 -75.88
C SER A 213 -19.34 -10.52 -75.98
N CYS A 214 -20.02 -10.35 -74.84
CA CYS A 214 -21.46 -10.11 -74.75
C CYS A 214 -21.86 -8.67 -74.44
N ALA A 215 -20.88 -7.76 -74.28
CA ALA A 215 -21.11 -6.39 -73.80
C ALA A 215 -22.01 -5.53 -74.70
N ASP A 216 -22.12 -5.85 -76.01
CA ASP A 216 -22.82 -5.04 -77.00
C ASP A 216 -24.07 -5.72 -77.60
N LEU A 217 -24.54 -6.82 -77.01
CA LEU A 217 -25.63 -7.62 -77.58
C LEU A 217 -26.96 -7.36 -76.86
N GLU A 218 -27.90 -6.74 -77.57
CA GLU A 218 -29.25 -6.48 -77.07
C GLU A 218 -30.07 -7.79 -76.99
N TYR A 219 -30.08 -8.41 -75.81
CA TYR A 219 -31.04 -9.44 -75.42
C TYR A 219 -32.03 -8.89 -74.38
N GLU A 220 -33.24 -9.44 -74.31
CA GLU A 220 -34.27 -9.05 -73.33
C GLU A 220 -33.93 -9.64 -71.95
N GLY A 221 -32.78 -9.26 -71.41
CA GLY A 221 -32.19 -9.76 -70.16
C GLY A 221 -30.67 -9.66 -70.17
N ASP A 222 -30.04 -9.99 -69.04
CA ASP A 222 -28.57 -10.07 -68.94
C ASP A 222 -28.07 -11.34 -69.63
N LEU A 223 -27.72 -11.21 -70.92
CA LEU A 223 -27.17 -12.31 -71.72
C LEU A 223 -25.90 -12.89 -71.08
N GLN A 224 -25.09 -12.06 -70.42
CA GLN A 224 -23.88 -12.51 -69.75
C GLN A 224 -24.23 -13.36 -68.52
N GLY A 225 -25.15 -12.91 -67.67
CA GLY A 225 -25.63 -13.67 -66.51
C GLY A 225 -26.24 -15.02 -66.89
N GLU A 226 -27.14 -15.05 -67.87
CA GLU A 226 -27.82 -16.27 -68.32
C GLU A 226 -26.85 -17.31 -68.95
N THR A 227 -25.90 -16.84 -69.76
CA THR A 227 -24.92 -17.71 -70.42
C THR A 227 -23.84 -18.19 -69.47
N GLN A 228 -23.44 -17.37 -68.50
CA GLN A 228 -22.58 -17.80 -67.41
C GLN A 228 -23.29 -18.89 -66.60
N TRP A 229 -24.51 -18.66 -66.13
CA TRP A 229 -25.26 -19.66 -65.35
C TRP A 229 -25.33 -21.02 -66.05
N VAL A 230 -25.74 -21.08 -67.33
CA VAL A 230 -25.79 -22.36 -68.07
C VAL A 230 -24.40 -22.95 -68.26
N SER A 231 -23.39 -22.17 -68.63
CA SER A 231 -22.03 -22.69 -68.84
C SER A 231 -21.45 -23.34 -67.57
N GLN A 232 -21.79 -22.83 -66.39
CA GLN A 232 -21.31 -23.34 -65.11
C GLN A 232 -21.97 -24.66 -64.72
N LYS A 233 -23.28 -24.81 -64.98
CA LYS A 233 -24.02 -26.05 -64.69
C LYS A 233 -23.78 -27.14 -65.73
N CYS A 234 -23.42 -26.76 -66.96
CA CYS A 234 -23.44 -27.67 -68.11
C CYS A 234 -22.09 -27.96 -68.76
N CYS A 235 -21.07 -27.15 -68.51
CA CYS A 235 -19.73 -27.42 -69.01
C CYS A 235 -18.88 -28.09 -67.94
N ALA A 236 -18.06 -29.06 -68.35
CA ALA A 236 -17.15 -29.78 -67.44
C ALA A 236 -15.97 -28.92 -66.93
N SER A 237 -15.87 -27.65 -67.32
CA SER A 237 -14.79 -26.72 -66.97
C SER A 237 -15.34 -25.29 -66.75
N PHE A 238 -14.91 -24.62 -65.67
CA PHE A 238 -15.34 -23.28 -65.25
C PHE A 238 -14.23 -22.22 -65.41
N PRO A 239 -14.52 -20.97 -65.89
CA PRO A 239 -15.66 -20.54 -66.69
C PRO A 239 -15.23 -19.87 -68.00
N ALA A 240 -14.71 -20.60 -68.99
CA ALA A 240 -14.60 -20.05 -70.34
C ALA A 240 -16.00 -20.08 -71.00
N SER A 241 -16.78 -19.01 -70.84
CA SER A 241 -18.01 -18.84 -71.63
C SER A 241 -17.70 -18.10 -72.92
N VAL A 242 -18.63 -18.17 -73.87
CA VAL A 242 -18.57 -17.36 -75.09
C VAL A 242 -18.48 -15.86 -74.79
N CYS A 243 -19.08 -15.40 -73.69
CA CYS A 243 -19.06 -14.00 -73.27
C CYS A 243 -17.76 -13.59 -72.57
N ASN A 244 -17.00 -14.54 -72.01
CA ASN A 244 -15.76 -14.26 -71.30
C ASN A 244 -14.81 -15.48 -71.41
N PRO A 245 -14.16 -15.67 -72.58
CA PRO A 245 -13.32 -16.84 -72.82
C PRO A 245 -12.04 -16.85 -71.97
N THR A 246 -11.72 -15.73 -71.31
CA THR A 246 -10.54 -15.56 -70.45
C THR A 246 -10.86 -15.51 -68.96
N ALA A 247 -12.13 -15.72 -68.56
CA ALA A 247 -12.48 -15.66 -67.15
C ALA A 247 -11.69 -16.72 -66.38
N LYS A 248 -11.08 -16.28 -65.27
CA LYS A 248 -10.41 -17.16 -64.32
C LYS A 248 -11.39 -17.55 -63.23
N LYS A 249 -11.14 -18.68 -62.57
CA LYS A 249 -11.84 -19.03 -61.34
C LYS A 249 -11.54 -17.96 -60.30
N MET A 250 -12.57 -17.21 -59.92
CA MET A 250 -12.46 -16.20 -58.87
C MET A 250 -12.36 -16.92 -57.54
N THR A 251 -11.39 -16.53 -56.73
CA THR A 251 -11.19 -17.07 -55.38
C THR A 251 -11.15 -15.89 -54.42
N PRO A 252 -11.58 -16.03 -53.15
CA PRO A 252 -11.38 -14.99 -52.14
C PRO A 252 -9.88 -14.66 -51.90
N CYS A 253 -8.99 -15.53 -52.38
CA CYS A 253 -7.55 -15.46 -52.17
C CYS A 253 -6.85 -14.52 -53.15
N LYS A 254 -5.65 -14.06 -52.78
CA LYS A 254 -4.84 -13.16 -53.61
C LYS A 254 -4.61 -13.69 -55.04
N ASP A 255 -4.54 -15.02 -55.18
CA ASP A 255 -4.43 -15.71 -56.45
C ASP A 255 -4.95 -17.16 -56.34
N GLU A 256 -5.14 -17.81 -57.48
CA GLU A 256 -5.70 -19.16 -57.55
C GLU A 256 -4.78 -20.24 -56.96
N ALA A 257 -3.45 -20.01 -56.90
CA ALA A 257 -2.52 -20.95 -56.28
C ALA A 257 -2.61 -20.91 -54.75
N ASP A 258 -3.09 -19.79 -54.20
CA ASP A 258 -3.35 -19.60 -52.78
C ASP A 258 -4.67 -20.22 -52.32
N PHE A 259 -5.56 -20.56 -53.26
CA PHE A 259 -6.86 -21.14 -52.95
C PHE A 259 -6.77 -22.63 -52.59
N LEU A 260 -7.38 -22.98 -51.47
CA LEU A 260 -7.45 -24.32 -50.91
C LEU A 260 -8.85 -24.92 -51.18
N PRO A 261 -9.10 -25.48 -52.37
CA PRO A 261 -10.44 -25.90 -52.79
C PRO A 261 -11.05 -26.98 -51.89
N GLY A 262 -10.23 -27.81 -51.26
CA GLY A 262 -10.67 -28.91 -50.40
C GLY A 262 -10.94 -28.52 -48.94
N ASN A 263 -10.64 -27.28 -48.52
CA ASN A 263 -10.94 -26.82 -47.18
C ASN A 263 -12.46 -26.69 -46.99
N PHE A 264 -12.93 -26.92 -45.78
CA PHE A 264 -14.34 -26.74 -45.44
C PHE A 264 -14.60 -25.28 -45.08
N LEU A 265 -15.51 -24.65 -45.81
CA LEU A 265 -15.98 -23.31 -45.51
C LEU A 265 -17.06 -23.36 -44.42
N HIS A 266 -18.07 -24.19 -44.64
CA HIS A 266 -19.13 -24.47 -43.68
C HIS A 266 -19.34 -25.96 -43.54
N GLU A 267 -19.70 -26.39 -42.34
CA GLU A 267 -20.18 -27.73 -42.07
C GLU A 267 -21.50 -27.60 -41.32
N TRP A 268 -22.51 -28.38 -41.71
CA TRP A 268 -23.79 -28.38 -41.00
C TRP A 268 -24.44 -29.76 -41.05
N CYS A 269 -25.42 -29.95 -40.16
CA CYS A 269 -26.24 -31.14 -40.15
C CYS A 269 -27.56 -30.87 -40.87
N GLU A 270 -27.79 -31.53 -42.00
CA GLU A 270 -29.03 -31.38 -42.78
C GLU A 270 -30.04 -32.48 -42.40
N PHE A 271 -31.30 -32.08 -42.18
CA PHE A 271 -32.39 -33.00 -41.91
C PHE A 271 -33.43 -32.92 -43.03
N HIS A 272 -33.75 -34.06 -43.64
CA HIS A 272 -34.84 -34.13 -44.61
C HIS A 272 -36.19 -34.26 -43.86
N GLY A 273 -36.83 -33.11 -43.59
CA GLY A 273 -38.15 -33.04 -42.94
C GLY A 273 -38.18 -32.14 -41.71
N THR A 274 -39.13 -32.38 -40.80
CA THR A 274 -39.16 -31.70 -39.49
C THR A 274 -37.97 -32.17 -38.66
N VAL A 275 -37.27 -31.24 -38.00
CA VAL A 275 -36.19 -31.55 -37.04
C VAL A 275 -36.67 -32.63 -36.08
N PRO A 276 -36.03 -33.82 -36.06
CA PRO A 276 -36.51 -34.90 -35.21
C PRO A 276 -36.29 -34.54 -33.74
N GLU A 277 -37.22 -34.97 -32.86
CA GLU A 277 -37.12 -34.75 -31.40
C GLU A 277 -35.81 -35.30 -30.82
N THR A 278 -35.17 -36.25 -31.53
CA THR A 278 -33.85 -36.79 -31.20
C THR A 278 -32.74 -35.76 -31.28
N CYS A 279 -32.88 -34.68 -32.06
CA CYS A 279 -31.88 -33.62 -32.12
C CYS A 279 -31.63 -32.99 -30.75
N ALA A 280 -32.69 -32.62 -30.03
CA ALA A 280 -32.58 -31.98 -28.71
C ALA A 280 -32.01 -32.91 -27.61
N THR A 281 -31.98 -34.21 -27.87
CA THR A 281 -31.54 -35.23 -26.90
C THR A 281 -30.22 -35.89 -27.28
N THR A 282 -29.69 -35.62 -28.48
CA THR A 282 -28.40 -36.17 -28.94
C THR A 282 -27.26 -35.30 -28.43
N LYS A 283 -26.30 -35.92 -27.74
CA LYS A 283 -25.13 -35.21 -27.20
C LYS A 283 -24.32 -34.57 -28.34
N GLY A 284 -24.07 -33.27 -28.24
CA GLY A 284 -23.39 -32.47 -29.26
C GLY A 284 -24.31 -32.00 -30.41
N CYS A 285 -25.62 -31.93 -30.17
CA CYS A 285 -26.60 -31.33 -31.08
C CYS A 285 -27.58 -30.40 -30.34
N HIS A 286 -28.04 -29.35 -31.03
CA HIS A 286 -28.92 -28.31 -30.52
C HIS A 286 -30.04 -28.02 -31.50
N ALA A 287 -31.28 -28.16 -31.04
CA ALA A 287 -32.46 -27.83 -31.83
C ALA A 287 -32.72 -26.32 -31.77
N GLY A 288 -32.61 -25.64 -32.92
CA GLY A 288 -33.10 -24.28 -33.12
C GLY A 288 -34.55 -24.27 -33.63
N GLU A 289 -35.12 -23.08 -33.85
CA GLU A 289 -36.44 -22.94 -34.48
C GLU A 289 -36.40 -23.43 -35.95
N GLY A 290 -36.58 -24.74 -36.15
CA GLY A 290 -36.68 -25.36 -37.48
C GLY A 290 -35.39 -25.95 -38.04
N TRP A 291 -34.29 -25.96 -37.29
CA TRP A 291 -33.00 -26.55 -37.71
C TRP A 291 -32.29 -27.21 -36.52
N CYS A 292 -31.28 -28.03 -36.78
CA CYS A 292 -30.52 -28.75 -35.75
C CYS A 292 -29.03 -28.58 -36.01
N HIS A 293 -28.33 -27.90 -35.10
CA HIS A 293 -26.90 -27.68 -35.19
C HIS A 293 -26.18 -28.77 -34.42
N CYS A 294 -25.28 -29.51 -35.07
CA CYS A 294 -24.49 -30.55 -34.42
C CYS A 294 -23.00 -30.21 -34.52
N ASP A 295 -22.24 -30.51 -33.46
CA ASP A 295 -20.83 -30.12 -33.34
C ASP A 295 -19.91 -30.93 -34.24
N ASN A 296 -20.36 -32.10 -34.70
CA ASN A 296 -19.61 -32.97 -35.59
C ASN A 296 -20.52 -33.96 -36.34
N SER A 297 -19.93 -34.64 -37.33
CA SER A 297 -20.62 -35.61 -38.19
C SER A 297 -21.19 -36.82 -37.44
N GLU A 298 -20.55 -37.25 -36.34
CA GLU A 298 -21.03 -38.37 -35.52
C GLU A 298 -22.30 -37.99 -34.75
N ALA A 299 -22.31 -36.82 -34.11
CA ALA A 299 -23.48 -36.24 -33.45
C ALA A 299 -24.63 -36.02 -34.44
N CYS A 300 -24.32 -35.48 -35.62
CA CYS A 300 -25.30 -35.29 -36.69
C CYS A 300 -25.97 -36.59 -37.14
N THR A 301 -25.16 -37.62 -37.37
CA THR A 301 -25.67 -38.94 -37.77
C THR A 301 -26.49 -39.57 -36.64
N ALA A 302 -26.05 -39.44 -35.39
CA ALA A 302 -26.77 -39.92 -34.22
C ALA A 302 -28.13 -39.22 -34.03
N ALA A 303 -28.22 -37.93 -34.36
CA ALA A 303 -29.47 -37.18 -34.34
C ALA A 303 -30.43 -37.56 -35.48
N GLY A 304 -29.96 -38.32 -36.48
CA GLY A 304 -30.72 -38.72 -37.67
C GLY A 304 -30.57 -37.78 -38.86
N GLY A 305 -29.60 -36.86 -38.82
CA GLY A 305 -29.28 -35.94 -39.91
C GLY A 305 -28.16 -36.47 -40.81
N ALA A 306 -27.98 -35.81 -41.95
CA ALA A 306 -26.87 -36.03 -42.86
C ALA A 306 -25.86 -34.89 -42.72
N TRP A 307 -24.61 -35.21 -42.36
CA TRP A 307 -23.55 -34.21 -42.31
C TRP A 307 -23.25 -33.72 -43.72
N LYS A 308 -23.36 -32.41 -43.91
CA LYS A 308 -23.00 -31.73 -45.15
C LYS A 308 -21.78 -30.89 -44.91
N GLN A 309 -20.89 -30.93 -45.88
CA GLN A 309 -19.69 -30.13 -45.92
C GLN A 309 -19.75 -29.28 -47.18
N TRP A 310 -19.64 -27.98 -46.99
CA TRP A 310 -19.52 -27.03 -48.07
C TRP A 310 -18.07 -26.61 -48.17
N THR A 311 -17.41 -27.23 -49.14
CA THR A 311 -16.00 -26.97 -49.42
C THR A 311 -15.85 -25.57 -50.03
N CYS A 312 -14.66 -25.00 -49.89
CA CYS A 312 -14.29 -23.75 -50.54
C CYS A 312 -14.58 -23.78 -52.05
N ASP A 313 -14.30 -24.89 -52.72
CA ASP A 313 -14.62 -25.06 -54.15
C ASP A 313 -16.13 -24.99 -54.43
N ALA A 314 -16.93 -25.67 -53.61
CA ALA A 314 -18.39 -25.65 -53.74
C ALA A 314 -18.99 -24.26 -53.43
N ALA A 315 -18.44 -23.55 -52.44
CA ALA A 315 -18.89 -22.20 -52.09
C ALA A 315 -18.61 -21.20 -53.22
N VAL A 316 -17.38 -21.20 -53.74
CA VAL A 316 -17.00 -20.38 -54.90
C VAL A 316 -17.84 -20.70 -56.14
N GLN A 317 -18.25 -21.96 -56.31
CA GLN A 317 -19.14 -22.36 -57.40
C GLN A 317 -20.55 -21.78 -57.24
N GLU A 318 -21.06 -21.60 -56.02
CA GLU A 318 -22.43 -21.12 -55.74
C GLU A 318 -22.58 -19.59 -55.63
N TRP A 319 -21.49 -18.81 -55.66
CA TRP A 319 -21.50 -17.33 -55.64
C TRP A 319 -22.14 -16.67 -56.90
N ASP A 320 -23.06 -17.34 -57.60
CA ASP A 320 -23.52 -17.07 -58.96
C ASP A 320 -24.12 -15.67 -59.19
N SER A 321 -24.76 -15.03 -58.21
CA SER A 321 -25.30 -13.66 -58.36
C SER A 321 -24.31 -12.55 -57.97
N GLU A 322 -23.33 -12.85 -57.13
CA GLU A 322 -22.50 -11.84 -56.43
C GLU A 322 -21.03 -11.86 -56.90
N LYS A 323 -20.65 -12.84 -57.73
CA LYS A 323 -19.34 -12.94 -58.41
C LYS A 323 -18.91 -11.64 -59.11
N HIS A 324 -19.85 -10.87 -59.66
CA HIS A 324 -19.53 -9.61 -60.34
C HIS A 324 -19.00 -8.53 -59.38
N LEU A 325 -19.46 -8.52 -58.13
CA LEU A 325 -19.02 -7.58 -57.10
C LEU A 325 -17.59 -7.90 -56.66
N ALA A 326 -17.26 -9.17 -56.45
CA ALA A 326 -15.89 -9.57 -56.15
C ALA A 326 -14.93 -9.28 -57.32
N VAL A 327 -15.37 -9.47 -58.58
CA VAL A 327 -14.60 -9.09 -59.78
C VAL A 327 -14.37 -7.59 -59.83
N GLN A 328 -15.39 -6.81 -59.51
CA GLN A 328 -15.30 -5.35 -59.43
C GLN A 328 -14.29 -4.92 -58.36
N SER A 329 -14.34 -5.52 -57.17
CA SER A 329 -13.38 -5.23 -56.09
C SER A 329 -11.95 -5.62 -56.44
N ALA A 330 -11.75 -6.78 -57.07
CA ALA A 330 -10.44 -7.24 -57.55
C ALA A 330 -9.86 -6.28 -58.60
N ALA A 331 -10.72 -5.71 -59.46
CA ALA A 331 -10.32 -4.78 -60.51
C ALA A 331 -10.02 -3.36 -59.98
N THR A 332 -10.72 -2.92 -58.93
CA THR A 332 -10.47 -1.63 -58.26
C THR A 332 -9.29 -1.69 -57.30
N GLY A 333 -8.86 -2.89 -56.90
CA GLY A 333 -7.81 -3.08 -55.89
C GLY A 333 -8.25 -2.65 -54.48
N SER A 334 -9.57 -2.56 -54.24
CA SER A 334 -10.18 -2.22 -52.95
C SER A 334 -11.56 -2.87 -52.86
N CYS A 335 -11.85 -3.46 -51.70
CA CYS A 335 -13.16 -4.03 -51.38
C CYS A 335 -14.03 -3.13 -50.49
N GLU A 336 -13.53 -1.97 -50.08
CA GLU A 336 -14.25 -1.07 -49.16
C GLU A 336 -15.45 -0.39 -49.82
N ASP A 337 -15.39 -0.15 -51.14
CA ASP A 337 -16.43 0.56 -51.89
C ASP A 337 -17.50 -0.37 -52.50
N VAL A 338 -17.41 -1.67 -52.23
CA VAL A 338 -18.33 -2.67 -52.79
C VAL A 338 -19.20 -3.21 -51.67
N ASP A 339 -20.49 -2.86 -51.73
CA ASP A 339 -21.48 -3.29 -50.74
C ASP A 339 -22.01 -4.69 -51.06
N TRP A 340 -21.85 -5.62 -50.11
CA TRP A 340 -22.40 -6.96 -50.13
C TRP A 340 -23.45 -7.08 -49.02
N HIS A 341 -24.73 -6.94 -49.40
CA HIS A 341 -25.89 -6.99 -48.48
C HIS A 341 -25.85 -6.01 -47.30
N GLY A 342 -25.33 -4.79 -47.51
CA GLY A 342 -25.22 -3.77 -46.46
C GLY A 342 -23.92 -3.85 -45.65
N GLN A 343 -22.96 -4.69 -46.07
CA GLN A 343 -21.63 -4.80 -45.48
C GLN A 343 -20.53 -4.63 -46.54
N PRO A 344 -19.39 -4.00 -46.21
CA PRO A 344 -18.26 -3.95 -47.14
C PRO A 344 -17.82 -5.34 -47.58
N MET A 345 -17.49 -5.50 -48.87
CA MET A 345 -17.03 -6.76 -49.47
C MET A 345 -15.78 -7.29 -48.77
N SER A 346 -14.96 -6.43 -48.15
CA SER A 346 -13.81 -6.83 -47.34
C SER A 346 -14.22 -7.64 -46.10
N VAL A 347 -15.29 -7.24 -45.42
CA VAL A 347 -15.88 -7.96 -44.28
C VAL A 347 -16.49 -9.27 -44.75
N ALA A 348 -17.25 -9.20 -45.84
CA ALA A 348 -18.01 -10.34 -46.29
C ALA A 348 -17.12 -11.44 -46.92
N LEU A 349 -15.99 -11.09 -47.57
CA LEU A 349 -14.99 -12.07 -48.03
C LEU A 349 -14.03 -12.56 -46.94
N GLN A 350 -14.05 -11.95 -45.75
CA GLN A 350 -13.10 -12.27 -44.69
C GLN A 350 -13.23 -13.72 -44.23
N HIS A 351 -14.47 -14.18 -44.04
CA HIS A 351 -14.76 -15.52 -43.56
C HIS A 351 -14.21 -16.56 -44.52
N GLU A 352 -14.48 -16.40 -45.81
CA GLU A 352 -14.04 -17.31 -46.86
C GLU A 352 -12.55 -17.21 -47.11
N SER A 353 -11.98 -16.01 -47.04
CA SER A 353 -10.53 -15.84 -47.17
C SER A 353 -9.79 -16.58 -46.04
N SER A 354 -10.26 -16.47 -44.80
CA SER A 354 -9.63 -17.11 -43.64
C SER A 354 -9.62 -18.64 -43.70
N ARG A 355 -10.64 -19.23 -44.35
CA ARG A 355 -10.82 -20.68 -44.48
C ARG A 355 -10.22 -21.25 -45.77
N CYS A 356 -10.26 -20.47 -46.84
CA CYS A 356 -9.98 -20.94 -48.19
C CYS A 356 -8.63 -20.47 -48.74
N CYS A 357 -7.91 -19.59 -48.06
CA CYS A 357 -6.64 -19.02 -48.56
C CYS A 357 -5.45 -19.43 -47.71
N ALA A 358 -4.43 -20.00 -48.35
CA ALA A 358 -3.20 -20.39 -47.67
C ALA A 358 -2.40 -19.18 -47.16
N SER A 359 -2.60 -17.99 -47.74
CA SER A 359 -1.86 -16.78 -47.39
C SER A 359 -2.69 -15.71 -46.69
N TYR A 360 -3.86 -16.06 -46.16
CA TYR A 360 -4.64 -15.17 -45.29
C TYR A 360 -3.74 -14.52 -44.21
N PRO A 361 -3.79 -13.19 -44.01
CA PRO A 361 -4.84 -12.25 -44.43
C PRO A 361 -4.78 -11.77 -45.90
N ALA A 362 -3.78 -12.16 -46.69
CA ALA A 362 -3.75 -11.81 -48.11
C ALA A 362 -4.98 -12.40 -48.83
N SER A 363 -5.77 -11.50 -49.41
CA SER A 363 -7.01 -11.82 -50.10
C SER A 363 -7.04 -11.11 -51.45
N VAL A 364 -8.13 -11.30 -52.19
CA VAL A 364 -8.38 -10.51 -53.40
C VAL A 364 -8.55 -9.01 -53.11
N CYS A 365 -8.94 -8.66 -51.88
CA CYS A 365 -9.14 -7.28 -51.42
C CYS A 365 -7.85 -6.58 -51.03
N ASP A 366 -6.88 -7.33 -50.50
CA ASP A 366 -5.56 -6.84 -50.16
C ASP A 366 -4.54 -7.96 -50.46
N PRO A 367 -4.07 -8.06 -51.71
CA PRO A 367 -3.13 -9.12 -52.11
C PRO A 367 -1.74 -8.94 -51.47
N THR A 368 -1.50 -7.80 -50.83
CA THR A 368 -0.26 -7.46 -50.15
C THR A 368 -0.34 -7.59 -48.63
N ALA A 369 -1.54 -7.86 -48.07
CA ALA A 369 -1.71 -8.03 -46.64
C ALA A 369 -0.77 -9.13 -46.13
N LYS A 370 -0.05 -8.81 -45.06
CA LYS A 370 0.83 -9.76 -44.38
C LYS A 370 0.20 -10.13 -43.07
N LYS A 371 0.39 -11.38 -42.66
CA LYS A 371 0.03 -11.83 -41.32
C LYS A 371 0.91 -11.06 -40.34
N MET A 372 0.35 -10.04 -39.72
CA MET A 372 1.04 -9.30 -38.67
C MET A 372 0.94 -10.08 -37.37
N THR A 373 2.06 -10.23 -36.66
CA THR A 373 2.06 -10.78 -35.31
C THR A 373 1.97 -9.64 -34.31
N PRO A 374 1.39 -9.84 -33.12
CA PRO A 374 1.39 -8.82 -32.08
C PRO A 374 2.82 -8.59 -31.51
N CYS A 375 3.79 -9.44 -31.86
CA CYS A 375 5.17 -9.38 -31.39
C CYS A 375 6.01 -8.30 -32.08
N LYS A 376 7.13 -7.94 -31.44
CA LYS A 376 8.12 -7.00 -32.00
C LYS A 376 8.62 -7.45 -33.37
N ASP A 377 9.01 -8.72 -33.45
CA ASP A 377 9.49 -9.38 -34.65
C ASP A 377 8.74 -10.71 -34.86
N GLU A 378 8.54 -11.13 -36.10
CA GLU A 378 7.85 -12.40 -36.43
C GLU A 378 8.56 -13.62 -35.80
N ALA A 379 9.89 -13.54 -35.63
CA ALA A 379 10.69 -14.57 -34.98
C ALA A 379 10.37 -14.75 -33.48
N ASP A 380 9.79 -13.73 -32.85
CA ASP A 380 9.38 -13.78 -31.44
C ASP A 380 8.00 -14.41 -31.26
N PHE A 381 7.26 -14.62 -32.35
CA PHE A 381 5.94 -15.23 -32.28
C PHE A 381 6.03 -16.72 -31.96
N MET A 382 5.32 -17.13 -30.92
CA MET A 382 5.22 -18.50 -30.42
C MET A 382 3.89 -19.12 -30.86
N PRO A 383 3.78 -19.61 -32.12
CA PRO A 383 2.50 -20.02 -32.71
C PRO A 383 1.77 -21.13 -31.94
N SER A 384 2.51 -21.98 -31.24
CA SER A 384 1.96 -23.13 -30.50
C SER A 384 1.52 -22.81 -29.07
N ASN A 385 1.79 -21.61 -28.56
CA ASN A 385 1.39 -21.26 -27.20
C ASN A 385 -0.13 -21.16 -27.12
N VAL A 386 -0.70 -21.64 -26.02
CA VAL A 386 -2.14 -21.55 -25.78
C VAL A 386 -2.47 -20.13 -25.35
N LEU A 387 -3.32 -19.47 -26.14
CA LEU A 387 -3.73 -18.09 -25.94
C LEU A 387 -5.05 -18.02 -25.18
N HIS A 388 -6.05 -18.78 -25.63
CA HIS A 388 -7.32 -18.95 -24.94
C HIS A 388 -7.53 -20.40 -24.53
N GLU A 389 -8.12 -20.58 -23.36
CA GLU A 389 -8.69 -21.85 -22.93
C GLU A 389 -10.11 -21.58 -22.48
N TRP A 390 -11.08 -22.38 -22.93
CA TRP A 390 -12.46 -22.24 -22.50
C TRP A 390 -13.17 -23.58 -22.44
N CYS A 391 -14.26 -23.60 -21.69
CA CYS A 391 -15.15 -24.75 -21.64
C CYS A 391 -16.33 -24.53 -22.60
N GLU A 392 -16.46 -25.40 -23.59
CA GLU A 392 -17.62 -25.41 -24.47
C GLU A 392 -18.66 -26.38 -23.92
N VAL A 393 -19.77 -25.84 -23.41
CA VAL A 393 -20.90 -26.61 -22.86
C VAL A 393 -22.15 -26.26 -23.65
N ASN A 394 -22.86 -27.28 -24.14
CA ASN A 394 -24.06 -27.06 -24.94
C ASN A 394 -25.15 -28.10 -24.59
N PRO A 395 -26.39 -27.69 -24.22
CA PRO A 395 -26.86 -26.32 -24.02
C PRO A 395 -26.10 -25.61 -22.89
N ILE A 396 -25.89 -24.30 -23.04
CA ILE A 396 -25.23 -23.47 -22.01
C ILE A 396 -26.03 -23.58 -20.70
N PRO A 397 -25.42 -24.11 -19.62
CA PRO A 397 -26.08 -24.19 -18.33
C PRO A 397 -26.41 -22.80 -17.79
N ASN A 398 -27.47 -22.68 -16.99
CA ASN A 398 -27.71 -21.42 -16.27
C ASN A 398 -26.58 -21.13 -15.29
N ALA A 399 -26.42 -19.86 -14.88
CA ALA A 399 -25.31 -19.42 -14.01
C ALA A 399 -25.20 -20.24 -12.70
N SER A 400 -26.33 -20.67 -12.13
CA SER A 400 -26.36 -21.54 -10.95
C SER A 400 -25.74 -22.92 -11.21
N THR A 401 -26.00 -23.49 -12.38
CA THR A 401 -25.42 -24.77 -12.81
C THR A 401 -23.93 -24.62 -13.15
N CYS A 402 -23.50 -23.51 -13.78
CA CYS A 402 -22.06 -23.25 -13.94
C CYS A 402 -21.36 -23.22 -12.57
N ALA A 403 -21.92 -22.46 -11.61
CA ALA A 403 -21.35 -22.26 -10.28
C ALA A 403 -21.26 -23.58 -9.49
N SER A 404 -22.28 -24.45 -9.58
CA SER A 404 -22.28 -25.74 -8.87
C SER A 404 -21.20 -26.71 -9.36
N HIS A 405 -20.57 -26.43 -10.50
CA HIS A 405 -19.47 -27.21 -11.06
C HIS A 405 -18.11 -26.48 -11.02
N GLY A 406 -18.02 -25.38 -10.26
CA GLY A 406 -16.79 -24.60 -10.10
C GLY A 406 -16.45 -23.78 -11.34
N CYS A 407 -17.45 -23.35 -12.12
CA CYS A 407 -17.30 -22.45 -13.25
C CYS A 407 -18.11 -21.15 -13.01
N HIS A 408 -17.68 -20.03 -13.58
CA HIS A 408 -18.40 -18.76 -13.51
C HIS A 408 -19.32 -18.60 -14.74
N GLY A 409 -20.62 -18.36 -14.55
CA GLY A 409 -21.57 -18.17 -15.64
C GLY A 409 -22.01 -16.72 -15.79
N ASP A 410 -21.83 -16.12 -16.97
CA ASP A 410 -22.25 -14.74 -17.29
C ASP A 410 -23.62 -14.66 -18.00
N GLY A 411 -24.26 -15.82 -18.19
CA GLY A 411 -25.53 -15.95 -18.91
C GLY A 411 -25.39 -16.32 -20.39
N SER A 412 -24.20 -16.15 -20.96
CA SER A 412 -23.87 -16.54 -22.34
C SER A 412 -22.84 -17.69 -22.40
N TYR A 413 -22.00 -17.86 -21.37
CA TYR A 413 -20.99 -18.91 -21.30
C TYR A 413 -20.76 -19.39 -19.85
N CYS A 414 -20.22 -20.61 -19.66
CA CYS A 414 -19.63 -21.04 -18.40
C CYS A 414 -18.09 -20.99 -18.50
N HIS A 415 -17.46 -20.07 -17.79
CA HIS A 415 -16.01 -19.96 -17.68
C HIS A 415 -15.49 -20.90 -16.59
N CYS A 416 -14.89 -22.01 -17.00
CA CYS A 416 -14.29 -22.97 -16.07
C CYS A 416 -12.79 -22.71 -15.93
N SER A 417 -12.28 -22.68 -14.70
CA SER A 417 -10.85 -22.52 -14.44
C SER A 417 -10.03 -23.82 -14.60
N SER A 418 -10.70 -24.96 -14.84
CA SER A 418 -10.04 -26.26 -15.00
C SER A 418 -10.74 -27.20 -15.97
N HIS A 419 -9.95 -28.08 -16.59
CA HIS A 419 -10.45 -29.19 -17.42
C HIS A 419 -11.46 -30.08 -16.67
N SER A 420 -11.22 -30.34 -15.38
CA SER A 420 -12.10 -31.16 -14.54
C SER A 420 -13.46 -30.51 -14.33
N SER A 421 -13.48 -29.21 -14.03
CA SER A 421 -14.73 -28.45 -13.88
C SER A 421 -15.53 -28.48 -15.18
N CYS A 422 -14.86 -28.28 -16.32
CA CYS A 422 -15.48 -28.34 -17.63
C CYS A 422 -16.09 -29.71 -17.96
N ALA A 423 -15.33 -30.79 -17.74
CA ALA A 423 -15.81 -32.15 -17.96
C ALA A 423 -17.01 -32.49 -17.06
N SER A 424 -17.06 -31.95 -15.84
CA SER A 424 -18.16 -32.17 -14.90
C SER A 424 -19.48 -31.52 -15.35
N LEU A 425 -19.41 -30.43 -16.14
CA LEU A 425 -20.56 -29.83 -16.83
C LEU A 425 -20.99 -30.62 -18.08
N GLY A 426 -20.29 -31.69 -18.41
CA GLY A 426 -20.45 -32.39 -19.69
C GLY A 426 -19.87 -31.62 -20.89
N GLY A 427 -19.13 -30.54 -20.64
CA GLY A 427 -18.47 -29.72 -21.64
C GLY A 427 -17.19 -30.33 -22.19
N SER A 428 -16.73 -29.78 -23.31
CA SER A 428 -15.43 -30.09 -23.92
C SER A 428 -14.47 -28.93 -23.69
N TRP A 429 -13.28 -29.23 -23.16
CA TRP A 429 -12.23 -28.21 -23.05
C TRP A 429 -11.69 -27.88 -24.43
N LYS A 430 -11.67 -26.60 -24.78
CA LYS A 430 -11.14 -26.08 -26.03
C LYS A 430 -9.97 -25.16 -25.72
N THR A 431 -8.97 -25.23 -26.59
CA THR A 431 -7.81 -24.34 -26.56
C THR A 431 -7.73 -23.66 -27.92
N SER A 432 -7.41 -22.37 -27.93
CA SER A 432 -6.98 -21.66 -29.13
C SER A 432 -5.50 -21.32 -28.96
N THR A 433 -4.69 -21.82 -29.87
CA THR A 433 -3.27 -21.46 -29.95
C THR A 433 -3.11 -20.05 -30.51
N CYS A 434 -1.96 -19.44 -30.27
CA CYS A 434 -1.59 -18.15 -30.85
C CYS A 434 -1.75 -18.13 -32.37
N ALA A 435 -1.37 -19.21 -33.06
CA ALA A 435 -1.52 -19.30 -34.52
C ALA A 435 -2.98 -19.35 -34.99
N GLU A 436 -3.84 -20.05 -34.25
CA GLU A 436 -5.27 -20.18 -34.53
C GLU A 436 -6.01 -18.87 -34.28
N ASP A 437 -5.78 -18.22 -33.13
CA ASP A 437 -6.37 -16.90 -32.85
C ASP A 437 -5.91 -15.85 -33.85
N LEU A 438 -4.61 -15.83 -34.19
CA LEU A 438 -4.08 -14.93 -35.22
C LEU A 438 -4.64 -15.23 -36.61
N GLY A 439 -5.12 -16.46 -36.86
CA GLY A 439 -5.83 -16.82 -38.08
C GLY A 439 -7.29 -16.37 -38.10
N HIS A 440 -7.88 -16.07 -36.94
CA HIS A 440 -9.24 -15.58 -36.80
C HIS A 440 -9.33 -14.04 -36.73
N LYS A 441 -8.21 -13.34 -36.52
CA LYS A 441 -8.18 -11.86 -36.55
C LYS A 441 -8.54 -11.34 -37.94
N ASP A 442 -9.28 -10.24 -37.97
CA ASP A 442 -9.73 -9.63 -39.21
C ASP A 442 -8.63 -8.78 -39.87
N VAL A 443 -8.93 -8.33 -41.09
CA VAL A 443 -8.02 -7.48 -41.85
C VAL A 443 -7.79 -6.15 -41.11
N ALA A 444 -8.81 -5.60 -40.46
CA ALA A 444 -8.70 -4.36 -39.70
C ALA A 444 -7.70 -4.49 -38.54
N TRP A 445 -7.73 -5.62 -37.82
CA TRP A 445 -6.76 -5.92 -36.76
C TRP A 445 -5.35 -5.99 -37.32
N HIS A 446 -5.13 -6.73 -38.41
CA HIS A 446 -3.80 -6.84 -39.03
C HIS A 446 -3.27 -5.51 -39.54
N GLN A 447 -4.14 -4.68 -40.13
CA GLN A 447 -3.78 -3.32 -40.57
C GLN A 447 -3.44 -2.41 -39.40
N ALA A 448 -4.21 -2.46 -38.32
CA ALA A 448 -3.96 -1.66 -37.14
C ALA A 448 -2.65 -2.06 -36.43
N VAL A 449 -2.33 -3.36 -36.40
CA VAL A 449 -1.04 -3.85 -35.88
C VAL A 449 0.12 -3.47 -36.80
N ALA A 450 -0.08 -3.50 -38.13
CA ALA A 450 0.93 -3.03 -39.08
C ALA A 450 1.23 -1.54 -38.89
N GLN A 451 0.18 -0.72 -38.82
CA GLN A 451 0.29 0.71 -38.58
C GLN A 451 1.01 1.00 -37.26
N ALA A 452 0.59 0.35 -36.17
CA ALA A 452 1.24 0.49 -34.87
C ALA A 452 2.72 0.08 -34.89
N SER A 453 3.03 -1.01 -35.60
CA SER A 453 4.39 -1.48 -35.83
C SER A 453 5.24 -0.45 -36.58
N ASP A 454 4.67 0.21 -37.58
CA ASP A 454 5.38 1.18 -38.42
C ASP A 454 5.57 2.52 -37.69
N GLU A 455 4.57 2.94 -36.91
CA GLU A 455 4.60 4.16 -36.11
C GLU A 455 5.41 3.99 -34.81
N GLY A 456 5.54 2.75 -34.32
CA GLY A 456 6.20 2.44 -33.05
C GLY A 456 5.39 2.91 -31.83
N THR A 457 4.07 2.98 -31.95
CA THR A 457 3.13 3.32 -30.87
C THR A 457 1.71 2.80 -31.18
N CYS A 458 0.87 2.62 -30.15
CA CYS A 458 -0.54 2.22 -30.27
C CYS A 458 -1.53 3.30 -29.78
N ALA A 459 -1.04 4.48 -29.41
CA ALA A 459 -1.77 5.48 -28.62
C ALA A 459 -3.04 6.07 -29.28
N GLU A 460 -3.27 5.86 -30.57
CA GLU A 460 -4.40 6.48 -31.29
C GLU A 460 -5.23 5.49 -32.13
N SER A 461 -4.85 4.22 -32.18
CA SER A 461 -5.49 3.24 -33.05
C SER A 461 -6.50 2.40 -32.27
N ARG A 462 -7.68 2.16 -32.88
CA ARG A 462 -8.72 1.26 -32.35
C ARG A 462 -8.96 0.11 -33.31
N VAL A 463 -9.17 -1.08 -32.77
CA VAL A 463 -9.75 -2.21 -33.51
C VAL A 463 -11.06 -2.56 -32.84
N HIS A 464 -12.15 -2.41 -33.57
CA HIS A 464 -13.50 -2.52 -33.04
C HIS A 464 -13.72 -1.57 -31.83
N ASP A 465 -14.25 -2.09 -30.73
CA ASP A 465 -14.54 -1.34 -29.50
C ASP A 465 -13.35 -1.26 -28.53
N SER A 466 -12.19 -1.83 -28.89
CA SER A 466 -10.97 -1.86 -28.06
C SER A 466 -9.84 -1.00 -28.65
N THR A 467 -8.93 -0.53 -27.80
CA THR A 467 -7.69 0.08 -28.29
C THR A 467 -6.80 -1.01 -28.89
N VAL A 468 -6.00 -0.66 -29.91
CA VAL A 468 -4.99 -1.58 -30.45
C VAL A 468 -4.02 -2.02 -29.35
N GLU A 469 -3.72 -1.14 -28.41
CA GLU A 469 -2.85 -1.43 -27.27
C GLU A 469 -3.39 -2.58 -26.42
N ASP A 470 -4.67 -2.55 -26.04
CA ASP A 470 -5.29 -3.61 -25.23
C ASP A 470 -5.28 -4.95 -25.98
N ALA A 471 -5.68 -4.92 -27.25
CA ALA A 471 -5.76 -6.13 -28.10
C ALA A 471 -4.38 -6.76 -28.35
N ILE A 472 -3.35 -5.93 -28.59
CA ILE A 472 -1.97 -6.39 -28.79
C ILE A 472 -1.35 -6.82 -27.47
N SER A 473 -1.53 -6.06 -26.37
CA SER A 473 -0.93 -6.37 -25.07
C SER A 473 -1.35 -7.75 -24.60
N TRP A 474 -2.65 -8.03 -24.62
CA TRP A 474 -3.17 -9.33 -24.19
C TRP A 474 -2.60 -10.50 -25.01
N SER A 475 -2.61 -10.37 -26.35
CA SER A 475 -2.09 -11.41 -27.25
C SER A 475 -0.57 -11.58 -27.12
N SER A 476 0.16 -10.47 -26.97
CA SER A 476 1.63 -10.50 -26.94
C SER A 476 2.18 -11.20 -25.71
N ARG A 477 1.51 -11.08 -24.55
CA ARG A 477 1.95 -11.73 -23.30
C ARG A 477 2.08 -13.24 -23.43
N LYS A 478 1.15 -13.87 -24.13
CA LYS A 478 1.13 -15.33 -24.33
C LYS A 478 1.85 -15.76 -25.59
N CYS A 479 1.86 -14.90 -26.61
CA CYS A 479 2.32 -15.26 -27.95
C CYS A 479 3.70 -14.74 -28.34
N CYS A 480 4.37 -13.91 -27.52
CA CYS A 480 5.66 -13.30 -27.90
C CYS A 480 6.76 -13.61 -26.89
N SER A 481 7.90 -14.13 -27.36
CA SER A 481 9.06 -14.38 -26.50
C SER A 481 9.80 -13.11 -26.07
N SER A 482 9.64 -12.02 -26.83
CA SER A 482 10.26 -10.70 -26.57
C SER A 482 9.44 -9.78 -25.67
N TYR A 483 8.28 -10.25 -25.21
CA TYR A 483 7.35 -9.43 -24.43
C TYR A 483 8.07 -8.82 -23.20
N PRO A 484 7.96 -7.50 -22.92
CA PRO A 484 6.94 -6.54 -23.38
C PRO A 484 7.23 -5.86 -24.72
N ALA A 485 8.36 -6.15 -25.37
CA ALA A 485 8.60 -5.63 -26.71
C ALA A 485 7.62 -6.30 -27.69
N ASN A 486 6.64 -5.52 -28.13
CA ASN A 486 5.56 -5.93 -29.02
C ASN A 486 5.51 -5.01 -30.24
N ALA A 487 4.51 -5.18 -31.10
CA ALA A 487 4.34 -4.35 -32.28
C ALA A 487 4.15 -2.86 -31.93
N CYS A 488 3.44 -2.53 -30.85
CA CYS A 488 3.30 -1.15 -30.37
C CYS A 488 4.63 -0.54 -29.91
N TYR A 489 5.56 -1.36 -29.39
CA TYR A 489 6.69 -0.85 -28.62
C TYR A 489 7.99 -1.65 -28.85
N LYS A 490 8.51 -1.59 -30.08
CA LYS A 490 9.70 -2.37 -30.52
C LYS A 490 10.97 -2.13 -29.70
N GLY A 491 11.07 -0.99 -29.03
CA GLY A 491 12.24 -0.57 -28.24
C GLY A 491 12.14 -0.87 -26.74
N LEU A 492 10.99 -1.33 -26.25
CA LEU A 492 10.82 -1.57 -24.83
C LEU A 492 11.69 -2.72 -24.34
N LYS A 493 12.36 -2.48 -23.22
CA LYS A 493 13.03 -3.54 -22.46
C LYS A 493 12.10 -3.96 -21.33
N LYS A 494 12.24 -5.22 -20.89
CA LYS A 494 11.63 -5.66 -19.63
C LYS A 494 12.15 -4.74 -18.53
N MET A 495 11.27 -3.90 -17.96
CA MET A 495 11.66 -3.08 -16.82
C MET A 495 11.59 -3.94 -15.56
N THR A 496 12.62 -3.83 -14.74
CA THR A 496 12.60 -4.32 -13.36
C THR A 496 12.22 -3.15 -12.45
N PRO A 497 11.59 -3.39 -11.28
CA PRO A 497 11.47 -2.35 -10.25
C PRO A 497 12.85 -1.81 -9.82
N CYS A 498 13.91 -2.60 -10.01
CA CYS A 498 15.25 -2.28 -9.54
C CYS A 498 16.01 -1.34 -10.46
N LYS A 499 17.05 -0.69 -9.91
CA LYS A 499 17.96 0.18 -10.67
C LYS A 499 18.54 -0.47 -11.94
N ASP A 500 18.77 -1.78 -11.91
CA ASP A 500 19.27 -2.58 -13.02
C ASP A 500 18.88 -4.07 -12.88
N GLU A 501 19.02 -4.83 -13.97
CA GLU A 501 18.68 -6.27 -14.00
C GLU A 501 19.56 -7.12 -13.07
N ALA A 502 20.78 -6.68 -12.74
CA ALA A 502 21.67 -7.43 -11.85
C ALA A 502 21.22 -7.30 -10.38
N ASP A 503 20.50 -6.23 -10.06
CA ASP A 503 19.89 -6.02 -8.76
C ASP A 503 18.55 -6.75 -8.60
N PHE A 504 17.95 -7.21 -9.70
CA PHE A 504 16.68 -7.93 -9.67
C PHE A 504 16.82 -9.37 -9.19
N LEU A 505 15.98 -9.76 -8.23
CA LEU A 505 15.92 -11.08 -7.62
C LEU A 505 14.68 -11.83 -8.12
N PRO A 506 14.74 -12.43 -9.33
CA PRO A 506 13.57 -13.01 -10.00
C PRO A 506 12.88 -14.13 -9.20
N GLY A 507 13.62 -14.82 -8.33
CA GLY A 507 13.12 -15.93 -7.51
C GLY A 507 12.49 -15.51 -6.18
N ASN A 508 12.57 -14.23 -5.79
CA ASN A 508 11.91 -13.76 -4.57
C ASN A 508 10.39 -13.76 -4.76
N PHE A 509 9.65 -13.94 -3.67
CA PHE A 509 8.19 -13.90 -3.69
C PHE A 509 7.72 -12.48 -3.43
N LEU A 510 6.91 -11.96 -4.35
CA LEU A 510 6.30 -10.66 -4.21
C LEU A 510 5.03 -10.77 -3.37
N HIS A 511 4.12 -11.64 -3.80
CA HIS A 511 2.89 -11.96 -3.09
C HIS A 511 2.78 -13.46 -2.94
N GLU A 512 2.22 -13.86 -1.82
CA GLU A 512 1.76 -15.21 -1.61
C GLU A 512 0.32 -15.12 -1.14
N TRP A 513 -0.56 -15.93 -1.74
CA TRP A 513 -1.96 -15.97 -1.35
C TRP A 513 -2.50 -17.39 -1.49
N CYS A 514 -3.64 -17.60 -0.82
CA CYS A 514 -4.39 -18.83 -0.94
C CYS A 514 -5.54 -18.64 -1.95
N GLU A 515 -5.51 -19.36 -3.07
CA GLU A 515 -6.57 -19.30 -4.07
C GLU A 515 -7.59 -20.41 -3.85
N PHE A 516 -8.88 -20.07 -3.86
CA PHE A 516 -9.98 -21.03 -3.74
C PHE A 516 -10.77 -21.07 -5.06
N HIS A 517 -10.96 -22.26 -5.62
CA HIS A 517 -11.81 -22.44 -6.78
C HIS A 517 -13.28 -22.58 -6.33
N GLY A 518 -14.03 -21.49 -6.34
CA GLY A 518 -15.46 -21.45 -5.99
C GLY A 518 -15.79 -20.49 -4.85
N THR A 519 -16.91 -20.71 -4.16
CA THR A 519 -17.22 -19.98 -2.91
C THR A 519 -16.19 -20.36 -1.86
N VAL A 520 -15.66 -19.38 -1.13
CA VAL A 520 -14.76 -19.59 0.01
C VAL A 520 -15.35 -20.68 0.92
N PRO A 521 -14.64 -21.80 1.12
CA PRO A 521 -15.15 -22.88 1.96
C PRO A 521 -15.45 -22.38 3.37
N GLU A 522 -16.54 -22.84 3.99
CA GLU A 522 -16.80 -22.60 5.42
C GLU A 522 -15.62 -23.09 6.29
N THR A 523 -14.84 -24.04 5.77
CA THR A 523 -13.60 -24.52 6.39
C THR A 523 -12.51 -23.46 6.48
N CYS A 524 -12.50 -22.42 5.64
CA CYS A 524 -11.53 -21.33 5.75
C CYS A 524 -11.63 -20.65 7.12
N ALA A 525 -12.83 -20.31 7.57
CA ALA A 525 -13.06 -19.64 8.85
C ALA A 525 -12.69 -20.51 10.07
N THR A 526 -12.55 -21.82 9.88
CA THR A 526 -12.25 -22.78 10.95
C THR A 526 -10.86 -23.41 10.83
N THR A 527 -10.12 -23.11 9.75
CA THR A 527 -8.76 -23.63 9.54
C THR A 527 -7.76 -22.70 10.23
N LYS A 528 -6.96 -23.25 11.15
CA LYS A 528 -5.92 -22.49 11.85
C LYS A 528 -4.93 -21.91 10.84
N GLY A 529 -4.70 -20.60 10.93
CA GLY A 529 -3.83 -19.84 10.01
C GLY A 529 -4.52 -19.44 8.70
N CYS A 530 -5.86 -19.44 8.66
CA CYS A 530 -6.66 -18.88 7.57
C CYS A 530 -7.76 -17.96 8.10
N HIS A 531 -8.14 -16.98 7.29
CA HIS A 531 -9.00 -15.86 7.62
C HIS A 531 -10.00 -15.62 6.51
N ALA A 532 -11.28 -15.82 6.81
CA ALA A 532 -12.36 -15.58 5.86
C ALA A 532 -12.87 -14.14 6.00
N GLY A 533 -12.85 -13.38 4.90
CA GLY A 533 -13.62 -12.15 4.74
C GLY A 533 -14.90 -12.39 3.93
N GLU A 534 -15.69 -11.35 3.69
CA GLU A 534 -16.82 -11.43 2.74
C GLU A 534 -16.29 -11.72 1.32
N GLY A 535 -16.26 -13.00 0.96
CA GLY A 535 -15.90 -13.46 -0.39
C GLY A 535 -14.42 -13.79 -0.62
N TRP A 536 -13.54 -13.68 0.38
CA TRP A 536 -12.12 -14.03 0.25
C TRP A 536 -11.60 -14.83 1.45
N CYS A 537 -10.50 -15.55 1.27
CA CYS A 537 -9.82 -16.28 2.33
C CYS A 537 -8.32 -16.06 2.23
N HIS A 538 -7.72 -15.47 3.25
CA HIS A 538 -6.27 -15.29 3.37
C HIS A 538 -5.71 -16.36 4.28
N CYS A 539 -4.60 -16.99 3.92
CA CYS A 539 -3.93 -17.95 4.79
C CYS A 539 -2.47 -17.56 4.98
N ASP A 540 -1.95 -17.77 6.17
CA ASP A 540 -0.62 -17.32 6.58
C ASP A 540 0.50 -18.11 5.90
N ASN A 541 0.20 -19.33 5.45
CA ASN A 541 1.15 -20.22 4.80
C ASN A 541 0.47 -21.28 3.93
N SER A 542 1.29 -21.98 3.14
CA SER A 542 0.83 -23.01 2.21
C SER A 542 0.15 -24.22 2.88
N GLU A 543 0.54 -24.58 4.11
CA GLU A 543 -0.06 -25.69 4.86
C GLU A 543 -1.49 -25.34 5.30
N ALA A 544 -1.67 -24.14 5.88
CA ALA A 544 -2.98 -23.62 6.26
C ALA A 544 -3.89 -23.49 5.03
N CYS A 545 -3.36 -22.95 3.93
CA CYS A 545 -4.09 -22.85 2.67
C CYS A 545 -4.60 -24.20 2.16
N THR A 546 -3.73 -25.21 2.14
CA THR A 546 -4.10 -26.56 1.70
C THR A 546 -5.12 -27.19 2.66
N ALA A 547 -4.97 -26.97 3.97
CA ALA A 547 -5.90 -27.46 4.98
C ALA A 547 -7.30 -26.82 4.85
N ALA A 548 -7.38 -25.56 4.44
CA ALA A 548 -8.63 -24.87 4.17
C ALA A 548 -9.31 -25.33 2.87
N GLY A 549 -8.61 -26.12 2.04
CA GLY A 549 -9.07 -26.57 0.73
C GLY A 549 -8.69 -25.64 -0.42
N GLY A 550 -7.79 -24.68 -0.19
CA GLY A 550 -7.25 -23.78 -1.20
C GLY A 550 -5.95 -24.29 -1.82
N ALA A 551 -5.55 -23.66 -2.92
CA ALA A 551 -4.27 -23.86 -3.57
C ALA A 551 -3.35 -22.68 -3.27
N TRP A 552 -2.19 -22.95 -2.65
CA TRP A 552 -1.20 -21.89 -2.39
C TRP A 552 -0.64 -21.40 -3.72
N LYS A 553 -0.75 -20.09 -3.95
CA LYS A 553 -0.17 -19.41 -5.09
C LYS A 553 0.96 -18.53 -4.62
N GLN A 554 2.05 -18.61 -5.35
CA GLN A 554 3.20 -17.75 -5.16
C GLN A 554 3.38 -16.95 -6.43
N TRP A 555 3.50 -15.65 -6.26
CA TRP A 555 3.80 -14.74 -7.34
C TRP A 555 5.21 -14.26 -7.15
N THR A 556 6.12 -14.87 -7.91
CA THR A 556 7.52 -14.50 -7.88
C THR A 556 7.70 -13.12 -8.49
N CYS A 557 8.78 -12.44 -8.13
CA CYS A 557 9.18 -11.17 -8.73
C CYS A 557 9.23 -11.28 -10.26
N ASP A 558 9.74 -12.39 -10.80
CA ASP A 558 9.77 -12.59 -12.26
C ASP A 558 8.38 -12.71 -12.87
N ALA A 559 7.45 -13.39 -12.20
CA ALA A 559 6.06 -13.50 -12.63
C ALA A 559 5.29 -12.17 -12.47
N ALA A 560 5.58 -11.37 -11.43
CA ALA A 560 5.00 -10.05 -11.23
C ALA A 560 5.46 -9.06 -12.30
N VAL A 561 6.75 -9.03 -12.59
CA VAL A 561 7.30 -8.22 -13.71
C VAL A 561 6.78 -8.68 -15.07
N GLN A 562 6.39 -9.95 -15.20
CA GLN A 562 5.68 -10.48 -16.36
C GLN A 562 4.18 -10.18 -16.38
N GLU A 563 3.60 -9.62 -15.32
CA GLU A 563 2.17 -9.31 -15.23
C GLU A 563 1.87 -7.81 -15.08
N TRP A 564 2.87 -7.00 -14.72
CA TRP A 564 2.93 -5.51 -14.67
C TRP A 564 2.54 -4.76 -15.96
N ASP A 565 1.89 -5.44 -16.88
CA ASP A 565 1.92 -5.26 -18.30
C ASP A 565 0.84 -4.38 -18.89
N SER A 566 -0.24 -4.11 -18.17
CA SER A 566 -1.24 -3.14 -18.62
C SER A 566 -0.76 -1.71 -18.43
N GLU A 567 0.24 -1.48 -17.58
CA GLU A 567 0.66 -0.14 -17.17
C GLU A 567 2.16 0.12 -17.42
N LYS A 568 2.83 -0.77 -18.16
CA LYS A 568 4.25 -0.64 -18.53
C LYS A 568 4.58 0.63 -19.31
N HIS A 569 3.64 1.17 -20.10
CA HIS A 569 3.87 2.43 -20.79
C HIS A 569 4.00 3.59 -19.80
N LEU A 570 3.26 3.56 -18.69
CA LEU A 570 3.31 4.58 -17.64
C LEU A 570 4.67 4.56 -16.94
N ALA A 571 5.12 3.39 -16.51
CA ALA A 571 6.42 3.27 -15.84
C ALA A 571 7.61 3.62 -16.77
N VAL A 572 7.52 3.28 -18.07
CA VAL A 572 8.53 3.67 -19.07
C VAL A 572 8.48 5.18 -19.34
N GLN A 573 7.29 5.78 -19.42
CA GLN A 573 7.14 7.23 -19.51
C GLN A 573 7.76 7.91 -18.30
N SER A 574 7.53 7.41 -17.08
CA SER A 574 8.15 7.92 -15.85
C SER A 574 9.67 7.80 -15.85
N ALA A 575 10.21 6.67 -16.29
CA ALA A 575 11.65 6.47 -16.41
C ALA A 575 12.26 7.44 -17.45
N ALA A 576 11.52 7.77 -18.51
CA ALA A 576 11.95 8.74 -19.52
C ALA A 576 11.86 10.20 -19.06
N THR A 577 10.89 10.55 -18.21
CA THR A 577 10.76 11.89 -17.61
C THR A 577 11.69 12.08 -16.41
N GLY A 578 12.22 10.99 -15.84
CA GLY A 578 13.03 11.00 -14.63
C GLY A 578 12.21 11.27 -13.36
N SER A 579 10.89 11.06 -13.40
CA SER A 579 9.98 11.25 -12.27
C SER A 579 8.87 10.19 -12.32
N CYS A 580 8.67 9.48 -11.19
CA CYS A 580 7.53 8.57 -10.98
C CYS A 580 6.43 9.18 -10.11
N GLU A 581 6.56 10.46 -9.75
CA GLU A 581 5.58 11.15 -8.90
C GLU A 581 4.33 11.57 -9.70
N ASP A 582 4.50 11.84 -11.00
CA ASP A 582 3.43 12.36 -11.86
C ASP A 582 2.60 11.25 -12.55
N VAL A 583 2.92 10.00 -12.24
CA VAL A 583 2.28 8.84 -12.85
C VAL A 583 1.43 8.14 -11.82
N ASP A 584 0.12 8.26 -12.01
CA ASP A 584 -0.89 7.62 -11.18
C ASP A 584 -1.01 6.14 -11.53
N TRP A 585 -0.67 5.28 -10.57
CA TRP A 585 -0.87 3.84 -10.60
C TRP A 585 -1.95 3.48 -9.57
N HIS A 586 -3.16 3.19 -10.05
CA HIS A 586 -4.32 2.84 -9.22
C HIS A 586 -4.68 3.86 -8.12
N GLY A 587 -4.52 5.16 -8.37
CA GLY A 587 -4.81 6.23 -7.41
C GLY A 587 -3.63 6.57 -6.49
N GLN A 588 -2.43 6.04 -6.75
CA GLN A 588 -1.21 6.32 -6.01
C GLN A 588 -0.05 6.64 -6.96
N PRO A 589 0.91 7.50 -6.58
CA PRO A 589 2.11 7.72 -7.37
C PRO A 589 2.86 6.41 -7.64
N MET A 590 3.34 6.23 -8.87
CA MET A 590 4.11 5.06 -9.30
C MET A 590 5.32 4.78 -8.39
N SER A 591 5.93 5.82 -7.81
CA SER A 591 7.01 5.66 -6.83
C SER A 591 6.59 4.87 -5.57
N VAL A 592 5.35 5.05 -5.11
CA VAL A 592 4.79 4.34 -3.94
C VAL A 592 4.59 2.87 -4.27
N ALA A 593 3.97 2.58 -5.41
CA ALA A 593 3.64 1.22 -5.76
C ALA A 593 4.91 0.41 -6.13
N LEU A 594 5.86 0.99 -6.88
CA LEU A 594 7.18 0.39 -7.13
C LEU A 594 8.00 0.14 -5.86
N GLN A 595 7.71 0.83 -4.75
CA GLN A 595 8.42 0.64 -3.50
C GLN A 595 8.18 -0.76 -2.91
N HIS A 596 6.93 -1.20 -2.90
CA HIS A 596 6.59 -2.53 -2.38
C HIS A 596 7.31 -3.61 -3.17
N GLU A 597 7.25 -3.54 -4.50
CA GLU A 597 7.96 -4.48 -5.35
C GLU A 597 9.47 -4.38 -5.25
N SER A 598 10.04 -3.18 -5.24
CA SER A 598 11.49 -3.03 -5.14
C SER A 598 12.05 -3.55 -3.82
N SER A 599 11.33 -3.35 -2.70
CA SER A 599 11.77 -3.86 -1.39
C SER A 599 11.89 -5.39 -1.34
N LYS A 600 11.07 -6.11 -2.12
CA LYS A 600 11.07 -7.59 -2.18
C LYS A 600 11.88 -8.15 -3.33
N CYS A 601 11.94 -7.43 -4.44
CA CYS A 601 12.48 -7.91 -5.70
C CYS A 601 13.87 -7.36 -6.04
N CYS A 602 14.40 -6.43 -5.26
CA CYS A 602 15.71 -5.83 -5.51
C CYS A 602 16.71 -6.16 -4.39
N ALA A 603 17.96 -6.41 -4.77
CA ALA A 603 19.04 -6.63 -3.83
C ALA A 603 19.52 -5.31 -3.18
N SER A 604 19.28 -4.16 -3.80
CA SER A 604 19.62 -2.84 -3.28
C SER A 604 18.42 -1.88 -3.26
N TYR A 605 17.62 -1.99 -2.21
CA TYR A 605 16.58 -1.01 -1.91
C TYR A 605 17.16 0.18 -1.12
N PRO A 606 16.74 1.46 -1.37
CA PRO A 606 15.67 1.97 -2.23
C PRO A 606 16.11 2.36 -3.66
N ALA A 607 17.20 1.81 -4.21
CA ALA A 607 17.58 2.15 -5.57
C ALA A 607 16.64 1.44 -6.58
N PHE A 608 15.53 2.10 -6.92
CA PHE A 608 14.56 1.61 -7.90
C PHE A 608 14.64 2.38 -9.22
N VAL A 609 13.93 1.91 -10.24
CA VAL A 609 14.04 2.41 -11.63
C VAL A 609 13.83 3.93 -11.79
N CYS A 610 13.07 4.55 -10.88
CA CYS A 610 12.76 5.98 -10.92
C CYS A 610 13.75 6.86 -10.15
N ASP A 611 14.47 6.29 -9.19
CA ASP A 611 15.56 6.95 -8.49
C ASP A 611 16.71 5.96 -8.28
N PRO A 612 17.49 5.70 -9.34
CA PRO A 612 18.61 4.76 -9.28
C PRO A 612 19.73 5.25 -8.36
N THR A 613 19.64 6.51 -7.90
CA THR A 613 20.59 7.13 -6.97
C THR A 613 20.10 7.14 -5.53
N ALA A 614 18.83 6.80 -5.28
CA ALA A 614 18.26 6.73 -3.94
C ALA A 614 19.10 5.80 -3.07
N LYS A 615 19.54 6.32 -1.94
CA LYS A 615 20.21 5.56 -0.90
C LYS A 615 19.25 5.32 0.23
N LYS A 616 19.44 4.21 0.96
CA LYS A 616 18.68 3.94 2.16
C LYS A 616 19.05 5.00 3.19
N MET A 617 18.14 5.94 3.41
CA MET A 617 18.32 6.96 4.42
C MET A 617 18.10 6.32 5.79
N THR A 618 19.03 6.54 6.71
CA THR A 618 18.90 6.08 8.10
C THR A 618 18.57 7.26 9.00
N PRO A 619 17.82 7.06 10.11
CA PRO A 619 17.60 8.12 11.10
C PRO A 619 18.88 8.53 11.84
N CYS A 620 19.97 7.78 11.67
CA CYS A 620 21.23 7.98 12.37
C CYS A 620 22.06 9.08 11.73
N LYS A 621 22.88 9.73 12.55
CA LYS A 621 23.84 10.75 12.09
C LYS A 621 24.73 10.25 10.95
N ASP A 622 25.24 9.03 11.10
CA ASP A 622 26.12 8.34 10.18
C ASP A 622 25.57 6.93 9.91
N GLU A 623 25.66 6.46 8.66
CA GLU A 623 25.20 5.11 8.27
C GLU A 623 25.90 3.99 9.07
N ALA A 624 27.14 4.22 9.52
CA ALA A 624 27.88 3.30 10.36
C ALA A 624 27.30 3.14 11.77
N ASP A 625 26.49 4.09 12.23
CA ASP A 625 25.79 4.01 13.52
C ASP A 625 24.46 3.27 13.39
N PHE A 626 23.99 2.97 12.17
CA PHE A 626 22.76 2.24 11.96
C PHE A 626 22.92 0.76 12.32
N MET A 627 22.02 0.27 13.17
CA MET A 627 21.96 -1.10 13.66
C MET A 627 20.80 -1.84 12.99
N PRO A 628 20.96 -2.35 11.76
CA PRO A 628 19.86 -2.89 10.94
C PRO A 628 19.10 -4.05 11.60
N SER A 629 19.78 -4.85 12.44
CA SER A 629 19.22 -6.01 13.12
C SER A 629 18.50 -5.68 14.43
N ASN A 630 18.56 -4.44 14.92
CA ASN A 630 17.86 -4.09 16.16
C ASN A 630 16.35 -4.11 15.94
N VAL A 631 15.61 -4.43 17.00
CA VAL A 631 14.16 -4.50 16.97
C VAL A 631 13.58 -3.14 17.28
N VAL A 632 12.76 -2.60 16.37
CA VAL A 632 12.05 -1.32 16.56
C VAL A 632 10.70 -1.56 17.22
N HIS A 633 9.95 -2.50 16.65
CA HIS A 633 8.61 -2.85 17.07
C HIS A 633 8.50 -4.36 17.18
N GLU A 634 7.86 -4.80 18.26
CA GLU A 634 7.34 -6.14 18.38
C GLU A 634 5.83 -5.99 18.54
N TYR A 635 5.08 -6.75 17.76
CA TYR A 635 3.62 -6.70 17.84
C TYR A 635 3.02 -8.07 17.56
N CYS A 636 1.82 -8.25 18.09
CA CYS A 636 1.02 -9.42 17.80
C CYS A 636 0.13 -9.16 16.59
N GLU A 637 0.32 -9.93 15.53
CA GLU A 637 -0.56 -9.91 14.37
C GLU A 637 -1.64 -10.99 14.54
N LEU A 638 -2.88 -10.57 14.82
CA LEU A 638 -4.00 -11.49 15.03
C LEU A 638 -4.61 -12.00 13.72
N HIS A 639 -4.14 -11.52 12.57
CA HIS A 639 -4.59 -11.89 11.22
C HIS A 639 -6.12 -11.85 11.00
N GLY A 640 -6.91 -11.17 11.83
CA GLY A 640 -8.39 -11.18 11.73
C GLY A 640 -9.08 -12.25 12.57
N VAL A 641 -8.34 -12.95 13.44
CA VAL A 641 -8.92 -13.68 14.57
C VAL A 641 -9.55 -12.64 15.51
N SER A 642 -10.88 -12.64 15.57
CA SER A 642 -11.59 -11.92 16.62
C SER A 642 -11.44 -12.71 17.91
N VAL A 643 -10.54 -12.24 18.77
CA VAL A 643 -10.32 -12.80 20.10
C VAL A 643 -11.25 -12.06 21.04
N ASP A 644 -12.16 -12.77 21.72
CA ASP A 644 -12.99 -12.14 22.72
C ASP A 644 -12.13 -11.62 23.88
N SER A 645 -12.63 -10.62 24.60
CA SER A 645 -11.87 -9.95 25.66
C SER A 645 -11.39 -10.92 26.75
N ASP A 646 -12.16 -11.98 27.05
CA ASP A 646 -11.81 -12.94 28.09
C ASP A 646 -10.66 -13.84 27.62
N THR A 647 -10.71 -14.33 26.38
CA THR A 647 -9.61 -15.11 25.76
C THR A 647 -8.35 -14.26 25.63
N CYS A 648 -8.48 -12.99 25.23
CA CYS A 648 -7.35 -12.07 25.12
C CYS A 648 -6.63 -11.87 26.46
N THR A 649 -7.41 -11.62 27.52
CA THR A 649 -6.89 -11.42 28.89
C THR A 649 -6.34 -12.72 29.47
N ALA A 650 -6.93 -13.87 29.13
CA ALA A 650 -6.48 -15.19 29.61
C ALA A 650 -5.08 -15.59 29.10
N HIS A 651 -4.61 -14.95 28.05
CA HIS A 651 -3.28 -15.14 27.46
C HIS A 651 -2.38 -13.91 27.64
N GLY A 652 -2.67 -13.03 28.61
CA GLY A 652 -1.79 -11.92 28.98
C GLY A 652 -1.74 -10.76 28.03
N CYS A 653 -2.74 -10.66 27.16
CA CYS A 653 -2.86 -9.57 26.22
C CYS A 653 -3.93 -8.58 26.70
N ARG A 654 -3.81 -7.32 26.29
CA ARG A 654 -4.76 -6.26 26.60
C ARG A 654 -5.80 -6.16 25.49
N SER A 655 -7.07 -6.33 25.84
CA SER A 655 -8.19 -6.11 24.93
C SER A 655 -8.50 -4.61 24.85
N ASN A 656 -8.36 -4.00 23.67
CA ASN A 656 -8.73 -2.61 23.43
C ASN A 656 -9.55 -2.50 22.13
N HIS A 657 -10.78 -1.97 22.23
CA HIS A 657 -11.72 -1.81 21.10
C HIS A 657 -11.94 -3.08 20.23
N GLY A 658 -11.86 -4.28 20.82
CA GLY A 658 -12.02 -5.53 20.08
C GLY A 658 -10.74 -6.04 19.41
N HIS A 659 -9.60 -5.39 19.63
CA HIS A 659 -8.27 -5.86 19.27
C HIS A 659 -7.51 -6.36 20.49
N CYS A 660 -6.70 -7.40 20.31
CA CYS A 660 -5.91 -8.01 21.37
C CYS A 660 -4.42 -7.62 21.24
N HIS A 661 -3.93 -6.80 22.16
CA HIS A 661 -2.55 -6.30 22.17
C HIS A 661 -1.71 -7.12 23.15
N CYS A 662 -0.83 -7.97 22.63
CA CYS A 662 0.04 -8.79 23.45
C CYS A 662 1.40 -8.12 23.62
N ASP A 663 1.88 -8.03 24.87
CA ASP A 663 3.21 -7.51 25.19
C ASP A 663 4.30 -8.60 25.13
N SER A 664 3.93 -9.85 24.77
CA SER A 664 4.86 -10.96 24.68
C SER A 664 4.50 -11.96 23.57
N GLN A 665 5.53 -12.62 23.02
CA GLN A 665 5.38 -13.70 22.04
C GLN A 665 4.47 -14.84 22.54
N PRO A 666 4.65 -15.39 23.76
CA PRO A 666 3.77 -16.45 24.26
C PRO A 666 2.30 -16.03 24.37
N GLY A 667 2.03 -14.78 24.77
CA GLY A 667 0.67 -14.26 24.82
C GLY A 667 0.04 -14.17 23.43
N CYS A 668 0.81 -13.66 22.46
CA CYS A 668 0.39 -13.59 21.07
C CYS A 668 0.05 -14.95 20.46
N GLU A 669 0.95 -15.92 20.63
CA GLU A 669 0.71 -17.29 20.17
C GLU A 669 -0.45 -17.96 20.92
N GLY A 670 -0.66 -17.59 22.19
CA GLY A 670 -1.75 -18.05 23.04
C GLY A 670 -3.13 -17.65 22.52
N VAL A 671 -3.28 -16.39 22.08
CA VAL A 671 -4.52 -15.91 21.45
C VAL A 671 -4.66 -16.31 19.97
N GLY A 672 -3.73 -17.13 19.47
CA GLY A 672 -3.71 -17.60 18.08
C GLY A 672 -3.14 -16.60 17.07
N GLY A 673 -2.52 -15.52 17.52
CA GLY A 673 -1.79 -14.57 16.66
C GLY A 673 -0.36 -15.02 16.36
N THR A 674 0.28 -14.32 15.42
CA THR A 674 1.69 -14.49 15.07
C THR A 674 2.51 -13.34 15.64
N TRP A 675 3.55 -13.64 16.41
CA TRP A 675 4.47 -12.61 16.88
C TRP A 675 5.33 -12.10 15.72
N LYS A 676 5.24 -10.80 15.45
CA LYS A 676 6.02 -10.12 14.42
C LYS A 676 7.06 -9.23 15.07
N VAL A 677 8.26 -9.30 14.51
CA VAL A 677 9.40 -8.48 14.92
C VAL A 677 9.79 -7.64 13.72
N THR A 678 9.64 -6.33 13.84
CA THR A 678 10.11 -5.37 12.84
C THR A 678 11.52 -4.93 13.21
N SER A 679 12.50 -5.37 12.41
CA SER A 679 13.87 -4.89 12.55
C SER A 679 14.00 -3.46 12.03
N CYS A 680 15.05 -2.75 12.43
CA CYS A 680 15.38 -1.42 11.93
C CYS A 680 15.50 -1.38 10.41
N GLU A 681 16.09 -2.43 9.83
CA GLU A 681 16.19 -2.58 8.38
C GLU A 681 14.82 -2.69 7.71
N MET A 682 13.90 -3.42 8.33
CA MET A 682 12.53 -3.60 7.83
C MET A 682 11.70 -2.33 8.01
N GLU A 683 11.78 -1.68 9.17
CA GLU A 683 11.09 -0.42 9.47
C GLU A 683 11.43 0.67 8.46
N ILE A 684 12.72 0.89 8.20
CA ILE A 684 13.15 1.86 7.19
C ILE A 684 12.72 1.42 5.79
N GLY A 685 12.61 0.12 5.52
CA GLY A 685 12.06 -0.39 4.27
C GLY A 685 10.60 -0.01 4.04
N TYR A 686 9.83 0.17 5.12
CA TYR A 686 8.43 0.61 5.07
C TYR A 686 8.27 2.13 4.96
N TRP A 687 9.34 2.91 5.03
CA TRP A 687 9.23 4.37 4.93
C TRP A 687 8.89 4.77 3.50
N GLU A 688 7.70 5.34 3.29
CA GLU A 688 7.23 5.79 1.99
C GLU A 688 8.21 6.75 1.29
N PRO A 689 8.14 6.94 -0.05
CA PRO A 689 9.11 7.75 -0.79
C PRO A 689 9.08 9.20 -0.29
N ALA A 690 7.91 9.70 0.12
CA ALA A 690 7.75 10.99 0.76
C ALA A 690 8.57 11.12 2.05
N LYS A 691 8.67 10.05 2.86
CA LYS A 691 9.51 10.03 4.07
C LYS A 691 10.99 9.98 3.70
N HIS A 692 11.38 9.15 2.74
CA HIS A 692 12.77 9.12 2.23
C HIS A 692 13.21 10.48 1.67
N LYS A 693 12.34 11.15 0.91
CA LYS A 693 12.57 12.50 0.42
C LYS A 693 12.67 13.51 1.56
N ALA A 694 11.76 13.47 2.54
CA ALA A 694 11.82 14.35 3.70
C ALA A 694 13.13 14.16 4.50
N LEU A 695 13.62 12.92 4.61
CA LEU A 695 14.92 12.62 5.23
C LEU A 695 16.08 13.18 4.41
N GLN A 696 16.03 13.06 3.09
CA GLN A 696 17.04 13.63 2.21
C GLN A 696 17.07 15.16 2.33
N GLU A 697 15.91 15.81 2.28
CA GLU A 697 15.77 17.26 2.49
C GLU A 697 16.25 17.69 3.88
N ALA A 698 15.98 16.88 4.91
CA ALA A 698 16.48 17.10 6.26
C ALA A 698 18.00 16.96 6.35
N GLU A 699 18.58 15.96 5.68
CA GLU A 699 20.04 15.81 5.60
C GLU A 699 20.70 17.00 4.89
N GLU A 700 20.14 17.40 3.74
CA GLU A 700 20.64 18.50 2.92
C GLU A 700 20.53 19.85 3.63
N SER A 701 19.43 20.09 4.34
CA SER A 701 19.21 21.30 5.13
C SER A 701 19.91 21.28 6.49
N GLY A 702 20.25 20.10 7.00
CA GLY A 702 20.78 19.90 8.35
C GLY A 702 19.74 20.15 9.46
N THR A 703 18.45 20.11 9.15
CA THR A 703 17.34 20.31 10.10
C THR A 703 16.12 19.49 9.72
N CYS A 704 15.36 18.97 10.70
CA CYS A 704 14.13 18.21 10.45
C CYS A 704 12.84 19.04 10.53
N GLY A 705 12.93 20.36 10.38
CA GLY A 705 11.77 21.26 10.38
C GLY A 705 10.90 21.20 9.10
N VAL A 706 10.85 20.04 8.46
CA VAL A 706 10.08 19.77 7.24
C VAL A 706 8.75 19.16 7.66
N ASP A 707 7.65 19.89 7.44
CA ASP A 707 6.31 19.37 7.62
C ASP A 707 6.10 18.21 6.64
N ASN A 708 5.85 17.01 7.16
CA ASN A 708 5.40 15.89 6.34
C ASN A 708 3.93 15.57 6.65
N MET A 709 3.30 14.75 5.81
CA MET A 709 1.88 14.40 5.95
C MET A 709 1.53 13.67 7.26
N TYR A 710 2.52 13.18 8.01
CA TYR A 710 2.38 12.45 9.27
C TYR A 710 2.82 13.27 10.51
N GLY A 711 3.18 14.56 10.34
CA GLY A 711 3.59 15.45 11.43
C GLY A 711 5.06 15.84 11.38
N ASP A 712 5.62 16.20 12.54
CA ASP A 712 7.01 16.64 12.69
C ASP A 712 7.97 15.47 12.40
N LEU A 713 8.81 15.63 11.37
CA LEU A 713 9.78 14.63 10.96
C LEU A 713 10.75 14.28 12.11
N ALA A 714 11.04 15.22 13.00
CA ALA A 714 11.89 14.97 14.17
C ALA A 714 11.31 13.89 15.07
N ILE A 715 10.01 13.95 15.39
CA ILE A 715 9.33 12.97 16.26
C ILE A 715 9.40 11.56 15.67
N MET A 716 9.16 11.43 14.35
CA MET A 716 9.25 10.13 13.68
C MET A 716 10.68 9.57 13.68
N ILE A 717 11.66 10.42 13.40
CA ILE A 717 13.08 10.02 13.38
C ILE A 717 13.55 9.62 14.77
N ASP A 718 13.13 10.33 15.80
CA ASP A 718 13.61 10.12 17.16
C ASP A 718 13.25 8.74 17.68
N HIS A 719 11.99 8.32 17.51
CA HIS A 719 11.58 6.96 17.92
C HIS A 719 12.42 5.89 17.21
N ALA A 720 12.56 5.98 15.88
CA ALA A 720 13.38 5.03 15.13
C ALA A 720 14.86 5.11 15.54
N ALA A 721 15.40 6.32 15.77
CA ALA A 721 16.79 6.52 16.12
C ALA A 721 17.15 5.93 17.49
N THR A 722 16.26 6.04 18.50
CA THR A 722 16.50 5.45 19.83
C THR A 722 16.74 3.94 19.77
N LYS A 723 16.09 3.25 18.82
CA LYS A 723 16.19 1.79 18.65
C LYS A 723 17.28 1.41 17.66
N CYS A 724 17.47 2.22 16.62
CA CYS A 724 18.26 1.86 15.46
C CYS A 724 19.64 2.49 15.38
N CYS A 725 19.96 3.48 16.23
CA CYS A 725 21.22 4.20 16.15
C CYS A 725 22.11 3.89 17.35
N ALA A 726 23.35 3.50 17.08
CA ALA A 726 24.37 3.25 18.10
C ALA A 726 24.74 4.54 18.88
N SER A 727 24.48 5.72 18.30
CA SER A 727 24.91 7.02 18.79
C SER A 727 23.76 7.98 19.14
N PHE A 728 22.55 7.48 19.42
CA PHE A 728 21.42 8.32 19.86
C PHE A 728 21.81 9.19 21.09
N PRO A 729 21.48 10.49 21.12
CA PRO A 729 20.55 11.27 20.27
C PRO A 729 21.17 11.91 19.03
N ALA A 730 22.39 11.56 18.62
CA ALA A 730 22.97 12.08 17.39
C ALA A 730 22.24 11.48 16.17
N THR A 731 21.20 12.18 15.72
CA THR A 731 20.37 11.76 14.59
C THR A 731 20.76 12.48 13.31
N LEU A 732 20.09 12.13 12.20
CA LEU A 732 20.14 12.90 10.96
C LEU A 732 19.74 14.36 11.18
N CYS A 733 18.78 14.61 12.08
CA CYS A 733 18.23 15.92 12.42
C CYS A 733 19.14 16.77 13.30
N ASP A 734 19.91 16.14 14.19
CA ASP A 734 20.82 16.83 15.10
C ASP A 734 22.14 16.04 15.20
N LYS A 735 22.97 16.16 14.15
CA LYS A 735 24.28 15.50 14.05
C LYS A 735 25.27 15.90 15.17
N THR A 736 24.93 16.93 15.95
CA THR A 736 25.74 17.43 17.06
C THR A 736 25.26 17.00 18.43
N ALA A 737 24.02 16.52 18.54
CA ALA A 737 23.45 16.04 19.78
C ALA A 737 24.30 14.91 20.37
N ARG A 738 24.40 14.88 21.68
CA ARG A 738 25.15 13.87 22.43
C ARG A 738 24.30 13.30 23.53
N HIS A 739 24.60 12.06 23.89
CA HIS A 739 23.92 11.37 24.97
C HIS A 739 24.40 12.00 26.29
N MET A 740 23.64 12.98 26.78
CA MET A 740 24.00 13.70 28.00
C MET A 740 23.58 12.88 29.21
N THR A 741 24.49 12.76 30.19
CA THR A 741 24.17 12.22 31.52
C THR A 741 23.84 13.38 32.48
N PRO A 742 23.13 13.15 33.59
CA PRO A 742 22.88 14.21 34.58
C PRO A 742 24.14 14.57 35.38
N CYS A 743 25.24 13.84 35.19
CA CYS A 743 26.45 13.95 35.98
C CYS A 743 27.37 15.06 35.48
N LYS A 744 28.24 15.53 36.37
CA LYS A 744 29.29 16.50 36.02
C LYS A 744 30.18 15.98 34.88
N ASP A 745 30.58 14.71 34.99
CA ASP A 745 31.47 14.02 34.07
C ASP A 745 30.90 12.62 33.79
N ASP A 746 31.02 12.12 32.55
CA ASP A 746 30.50 10.79 32.18
C ASP A 746 31.12 9.64 32.99
N ALA A 747 32.33 9.83 33.53
CA ALA A 747 32.99 8.84 34.40
C ALA A 747 32.30 8.69 35.78
N ASP A 748 31.55 9.71 36.20
CA ASP A 748 30.80 9.72 37.45
C ASP A 748 29.44 9.04 37.31
N TYR A 749 28.97 8.84 36.08
CA TYR A 749 27.72 8.17 35.79
C TYR A 749 27.79 6.66 36.06
N THR A 750 26.78 6.13 36.75
CA THR A 750 26.62 4.70 37.05
C THR A 750 25.47 4.10 36.26
N PRO A 751 25.68 3.70 34.98
CA PRO A 751 24.60 3.27 34.08
C PRO A 751 23.77 2.11 34.63
N GLU A 752 24.40 1.16 35.33
CA GLU A 752 23.75 -0.05 35.85
C GLU A 752 23.08 0.13 37.21
N LYS A 753 23.20 1.31 37.84
CA LYS A 753 22.57 1.53 39.14
C LYS A 753 21.05 1.65 38.94
N GLU A 754 20.29 0.94 39.77
CA GLU A 754 18.83 1.06 39.80
C GLU A 754 18.47 2.47 40.29
N MET A 755 17.79 3.24 39.43
CA MET A 755 17.32 4.58 39.76
C MET A 755 16.01 4.52 40.53
N TYR A 756 15.11 3.67 40.06
CA TYR A 756 13.93 3.19 40.77
C TYR A 756 13.62 1.79 40.29
N ALA A 757 12.94 1.02 41.12
CA ALA A 757 12.48 -0.29 40.77
C ALA A 757 11.14 -0.55 41.44
N TRP A 758 10.35 -1.41 40.83
CA TRP A 758 9.09 -1.86 41.40
C TRP A 758 8.90 -3.35 41.17
N CYS A 759 8.13 -3.96 42.06
CA CYS A 759 7.68 -5.32 41.89
C CYS A 759 6.32 -5.29 41.21
N ASP A 760 6.25 -5.84 40.00
CA ASP A 760 5.04 -5.86 39.21
C ASP A 760 4.34 -7.21 39.32
N PHE A 761 3.03 -7.17 39.58
CA PHE A 761 2.16 -8.33 39.65
C PHE A 761 1.11 -8.34 38.52
N TYR A 762 1.24 -7.45 37.54
CA TYR A 762 0.39 -7.36 36.36
C TYR A 762 0.94 -8.17 35.17
N GLY A 763 2.05 -8.88 35.37
CA GLY A 763 2.59 -9.81 34.39
C GLY A 763 1.86 -11.15 34.38
N ASP A 764 1.83 -11.79 33.23
CA ASP A 764 1.15 -13.07 33.05
C ASP A 764 1.68 -14.16 33.99
N GLY A 765 0.78 -14.72 34.81
CA GLY A 765 1.10 -15.70 35.85
C GLY A 765 1.47 -15.11 37.21
N ALA A 766 1.61 -13.79 37.34
CA ALA A 766 1.74 -13.13 38.63
C ALA A 766 0.36 -13.01 39.28
N VAL A 767 0.06 -13.92 40.21
CA VAL A 767 -1.09 -13.74 41.10
C VAL A 767 -0.63 -12.80 42.19
N LEU A 768 -1.35 -11.69 42.37
CA LEU A 768 -1.10 -10.81 43.50
C LEU A 768 -1.11 -11.64 44.79
N PRO A 769 0.03 -11.75 45.49
CA PRO A 769 0.14 -12.63 46.64
C PRO A 769 -0.84 -12.16 47.72
N GLU A 770 -1.43 -13.11 48.46
CA GLU A 770 -2.12 -12.74 49.70
C GLU A 770 -1.15 -11.97 50.60
N GLU A 771 -1.68 -11.02 51.38
CA GLU A 771 -0.91 -10.19 52.32
C GLU A 771 0.06 -11.03 53.16
N THR A 772 -0.36 -12.22 53.59
CA THR A 772 0.47 -13.15 54.37
C THR A 772 1.66 -13.71 53.60
N VAL A 773 1.53 -13.94 52.29
CA VAL A 773 2.59 -14.43 51.41
C VAL A 773 3.58 -13.31 51.09
N CYS A 774 3.08 -12.09 50.84
CA CYS A 774 3.91 -10.92 50.62
C CYS A 774 4.77 -10.60 51.86
N ASN A 775 4.13 -10.48 53.02
CA ASN A 775 4.78 -10.13 54.29
C ASN A 775 5.69 -11.24 54.85
N ALA A 776 5.62 -12.46 54.29
CA ALA A 776 6.51 -13.57 54.68
C ALA A 776 7.89 -13.49 54.02
N GLN A 777 8.04 -12.71 52.94
CA GLN A 777 9.31 -12.56 52.24
C GLN A 777 10.12 -11.40 52.81
N GLU A 778 11.43 -11.61 52.98
CA GLU A 778 12.34 -10.58 53.48
C GLU A 778 12.40 -9.40 52.51
N GLY A 779 12.15 -8.19 53.03
CA GLY A 779 12.12 -6.96 52.22
C GLY A 779 10.85 -6.79 51.37
N CYS A 780 9.77 -7.53 51.64
CA CYS A 780 8.46 -7.29 51.04
C CYS A 780 7.41 -6.94 52.09
N TYR A 781 6.51 -6.03 51.73
CA TYR A 781 5.35 -5.65 52.53
C TYR A 781 4.14 -5.42 51.64
N GLY A 782 2.99 -5.95 52.03
CA GLY A 782 1.76 -5.89 51.24
C GLY A 782 0.53 -5.63 52.11
N GLY A 783 -0.55 -5.25 51.45
CA GLY A 783 -1.88 -5.09 52.03
C GLY A 783 -2.94 -5.69 51.13
N GLN A 784 -4.23 -5.49 51.45
CA GLN A 784 -5.31 -5.91 50.56
C GLN A 784 -5.19 -5.23 49.18
N GLY A 785 -4.73 -5.97 48.18
CA GLY A 785 -4.66 -5.52 46.79
C GLY A 785 -3.30 -5.02 46.30
N TRP A 786 -2.22 -5.10 47.09
CA TRP A 786 -0.87 -4.72 46.64
C TRP A 786 0.24 -5.43 47.43
N CYS A 787 1.41 -5.58 46.81
CA CYS A 787 2.64 -6.06 47.44
C CYS A 787 3.80 -5.20 46.95
N HIS A 788 4.59 -4.63 47.85
CA HIS A 788 5.80 -3.88 47.56
C HIS A 788 7.00 -4.70 48.01
N CYS A 789 8.07 -4.70 47.21
CA CYS A 789 9.32 -5.36 47.56
C CYS A 789 10.48 -4.41 47.32
N ASP A 790 11.43 -4.38 48.25
CA ASP A 790 12.63 -3.52 48.23
C ASP A 790 13.71 -4.02 47.25
N GLY A 791 13.56 -5.24 46.73
CA GLY A 791 14.58 -5.85 45.86
C GLY A 791 14.07 -7.03 45.05
N ALA A 792 14.81 -7.34 43.99
CA ALA A 792 14.50 -8.39 43.03
C ALA A 792 14.24 -9.76 43.67
N THR A 793 15.04 -10.14 44.66
CA THR A 793 14.91 -11.44 45.34
C THR A 793 13.59 -11.57 46.09
N GLY A 794 13.18 -10.52 46.82
CA GLY A 794 11.89 -10.51 47.51
C GLY A 794 10.73 -10.54 46.51
N CYS A 795 10.82 -9.71 45.45
CA CYS A 795 9.81 -9.64 44.41
C CYS A 795 9.58 -10.99 43.71
N GLN A 796 10.66 -11.67 43.33
CA GLN A 796 10.56 -13.00 42.72
C GLN A 796 10.02 -14.05 43.70
N ALA A 797 10.36 -13.95 44.99
CA ALA A 797 9.88 -14.88 46.00
C ALA A 797 8.38 -14.74 46.30
N THR A 798 7.79 -13.56 46.06
CA THR A 798 6.34 -13.32 46.13
C THR A 798 5.61 -13.66 44.83
N GLY A 799 6.34 -14.10 43.80
CA GLY A 799 5.80 -14.41 42.47
C GLY A 799 5.63 -13.19 41.55
N GLY A 800 6.15 -12.02 41.94
CA GLY A 800 6.16 -10.82 41.11
C GLY A 800 7.37 -10.75 40.16
N ILE A 801 7.30 -9.83 39.20
CA ILE A 801 8.35 -9.54 38.23
C ILE A 801 9.08 -8.26 38.66
N TRP A 802 10.39 -8.36 38.88
CA TRP A 802 11.19 -7.20 39.23
C TRP A 802 11.46 -6.34 38.00
N ASN A 803 10.88 -5.14 37.98
CA ASN A 803 11.13 -4.15 36.97
C ASN A 803 12.06 -3.08 37.55
N ALA A 804 13.34 -3.19 37.21
CA ALA A 804 14.33 -2.17 37.53
C ALA A 804 14.46 -1.18 36.38
N HIS A 805 14.31 0.11 36.70
CA HIS A 805 14.71 1.18 35.81
C HIS A 805 16.14 1.59 36.17
N THR A 806 17.10 1.14 35.38
CA THR A 806 18.50 1.53 35.57
C THR A 806 18.72 2.96 35.10
N CYS A 807 19.77 3.59 35.60
CA CYS A 807 20.20 4.91 35.14
C CYS A 807 20.34 4.96 33.60
N ALA A 808 20.95 3.93 32.99
CA ALA A 808 21.12 3.84 31.55
C ALA A 808 19.77 3.81 30.81
N LYS A 809 18.83 3.00 31.31
CA LYS A 809 17.50 2.90 30.73
C LYS A 809 16.77 4.23 30.80
N GLU A 810 16.84 4.92 31.95
CA GLU A 810 16.18 6.21 32.10
C GLU A 810 16.75 7.25 31.12
N VAL A 811 18.07 7.42 31.12
CA VAL A 811 18.71 8.42 30.27
C VAL A 811 18.48 8.10 28.78
N SER A 812 18.40 6.82 28.41
CA SER A 812 18.06 6.41 27.04
C SER A 812 16.62 6.70 26.62
N GLN A 813 15.73 6.96 27.59
CA GLN A 813 14.34 7.33 27.33
C GLN A 813 14.14 8.85 27.28
N TRP A 814 15.19 9.64 27.54
CA TRP A 814 15.08 11.08 27.43
C TRP A 814 14.90 11.52 25.98
N SER A 815 14.02 12.50 25.78
CA SER A 815 13.80 13.07 24.46
C SER A 815 15.03 13.83 23.98
N PRO A 816 15.19 14.04 22.67
CA PRO A 816 16.28 14.87 22.16
C PRO A 816 16.25 16.31 22.67
N GLU A 817 15.07 16.88 22.94
CA GLU A 817 14.95 18.20 23.60
C GLU A 817 15.54 18.18 24.99
N GLN A 818 15.31 17.12 25.76
CA GLN A 818 15.88 16.94 27.09
C GLN A 818 17.41 16.82 27.00
N HIS A 819 17.94 15.97 26.13
CA HIS A 819 19.40 15.89 25.91
C HIS A 819 20.00 17.23 25.45
N LYS A 820 19.33 17.95 24.56
CA LYS A 820 19.77 19.26 24.05
C LYS A 820 19.74 20.34 25.12
N MET A 821 18.73 20.32 25.99
CA MET A 821 18.68 21.19 27.17
C MET A 821 19.88 20.92 28.08
N LEU A 822 20.20 19.65 28.34
CA LEU A 822 21.36 19.27 29.16
C LEU A 822 22.68 19.63 28.49
N GLN A 823 22.78 19.50 27.18
CA GLN A 823 23.97 19.91 26.45
C GLN A 823 24.19 21.43 26.57
N LYS A 824 23.12 22.23 26.42
CA LYS A 824 23.19 23.68 26.66
C LYS A 824 23.58 23.99 28.11
N ALA A 825 23.06 23.23 29.07
CA ALA A 825 23.44 23.37 30.47
C ALA A 825 24.92 23.10 30.69
N ASP A 826 25.45 22.05 30.06
CA ASP A 826 26.86 21.66 30.09
C ASP A 826 27.77 22.76 29.54
N GLU A 827 27.38 23.31 28.38
CA GLU A 827 28.09 24.36 27.65
C GLU A 827 28.07 25.69 28.41
N HIS A 828 26.94 26.03 29.05
CA HIS A 828 26.80 27.23 29.87
C HIS A 828 27.39 27.05 31.29
N GLY A 829 27.61 25.81 31.73
CA GLY A 829 27.97 25.47 33.10
C GLY A 829 26.88 25.81 34.12
N THR A 830 25.61 25.89 33.68
CA THR A 830 24.45 26.23 34.52
C THR A 830 23.14 25.73 33.90
N CYS A 831 22.21 25.28 34.74
CA CYS A 831 20.83 24.96 34.34
C CYS A 831 19.84 26.12 34.53
N LEU A 832 20.34 27.29 34.97
CA LEU A 832 19.50 28.47 35.13
C LEU A 832 18.90 28.89 33.78
N ASP A 833 17.61 29.22 33.79
CA ASP A 833 16.84 29.68 32.63
C ASP A 833 16.65 28.65 31.50
N LEU A 834 16.97 27.37 31.75
CA LEU A 834 16.70 26.28 30.83
C LEU A 834 15.45 25.51 31.28
N GLU A 835 14.56 25.25 30.34
CA GLU A 835 13.28 24.56 30.58
C GLU A 835 12.96 23.65 29.39
N VAL A 836 12.38 22.49 29.69
CA VAL A 836 11.83 21.56 28.69
C VAL A 836 10.49 21.04 29.21
N HIS A 837 9.45 21.10 28.38
CA HIS A 837 8.08 20.68 28.72
C HIS A 837 7.53 21.24 30.06
N GLY A 838 7.80 22.50 30.41
CA GLY A 838 7.33 23.06 31.68
C GLY A 838 8.24 22.83 32.89
N MET A 839 9.30 22.02 32.74
CA MET A 839 10.21 21.63 33.81
C MET A 839 11.56 22.30 33.67
N ARG A 840 12.02 22.98 34.72
CA ARG A 840 13.35 23.61 34.75
C ARG A 840 14.41 22.52 34.69
N ALA A 841 15.49 22.75 33.94
CA ALA A 841 16.59 21.79 33.78
C ALA A 841 17.16 21.34 35.12
N GLN A 842 17.23 22.25 36.11
CA GLN A 842 17.68 21.94 37.47
C GLN A 842 16.78 20.89 38.15
N ASP A 843 15.46 21.05 38.06
CA ASP A 843 14.49 20.13 38.67
C ASP A 843 14.53 18.77 37.96
N PHE A 844 14.71 18.78 36.63
CA PHE A 844 14.87 17.57 35.82
C PHE A 844 16.15 16.79 36.16
N VAL A 845 17.29 17.48 36.34
CA VAL A 845 18.61 16.86 36.57
C VAL A 845 18.79 16.39 38.01
N ASN A 846 18.28 17.11 38.99
CA ASN A 846 18.66 16.90 40.39
C ASN A 846 18.37 15.48 40.87
N TRP A 847 17.18 14.95 40.60
CA TRP A 847 16.81 13.62 41.06
C TRP A 847 17.59 12.50 40.34
N PRO A 848 17.69 12.47 38.99
CA PRO A 848 18.55 11.51 38.30
C PRO A 848 20.03 11.65 38.68
N ALA A 849 20.54 12.87 38.86
CA ALA A 849 21.94 13.08 39.26
C ALA A 849 22.23 12.46 40.63
N GLN A 850 21.31 12.66 41.57
CA GLN A 850 21.40 12.09 42.90
C GLN A 850 21.44 10.56 42.88
N GLN A 851 20.61 9.94 42.04
CA GLN A 851 20.59 8.49 41.94
C GLN A 851 21.78 7.95 41.15
N CYS A 852 22.19 8.64 40.08
CA CYS A 852 23.07 8.07 39.06
C CYS A 852 24.50 8.59 39.05
N CYS A 853 24.83 9.62 39.85
CA CYS A 853 26.16 10.22 39.86
C CYS A 853 26.92 9.95 41.16
N LYS A 854 28.15 9.47 41.04
CA LYS A 854 29.06 9.31 42.19
C LYS A 854 29.45 10.64 42.84
N SER A 855 29.41 11.72 42.06
CA SER A 855 29.88 13.06 42.43
C SER A 855 28.79 13.99 42.97
N PHE A 856 27.55 13.53 43.12
CA PHE A 856 26.47 14.37 43.62
C PHE A 856 26.87 15.05 44.95
N PRO A 857 26.64 16.36 45.14
CA PRO A 857 25.75 17.27 44.41
C PRO A 857 26.29 17.88 43.11
N ALA A 858 27.55 17.60 42.73
CA ALA A 858 28.09 18.10 41.47
C ALA A 858 27.42 17.38 40.30
N SER A 859 26.56 18.10 39.59
CA SER A 859 25.81 17.65 38.42
C SER A 859 26.24 18.42 37.17
N ILE A 860 25.62 18.11 36.03
CA ILE A 860 25.83 18.85 34.78
C ILE A 860 25.43 20.33 34.90
N CYS A 861 24.45 20.62 35.76
CA CYS A 861 23.98 21.98 36.05
C CYS A 861 24.97 22.77 36.91
N ASP A 862 25.84 22.10 37.65
CA ASP A 862 26.53 22.66 38.81
C ASP A 862 27.87 21.96 39.06
N LYS A 863 28.69 21.92 38.01
CA LYS A 863 29.94 21.17 37.94
C LYS A 863 30.94 21.46 39.07
N ASP A 864 30.89 22.66 39.65
CA ASP A 864 31.85 23.11 40.65
C ASP A 864 31.31 23.07 42.10
N VAL A 865 30.06 22.61 42.30
CA VAL A 865 29.49 22.52 43.65
C VAL A 865 30.20 21.43 44.43
N LYS A 866 30.67 21.78 45.61
CA LYS A 866 31.22 20.85 46.58
C LYS A 866 30.16 20.55 47.63
N ALA A 867 30.07 19.29 48.05
CA ALA A 867 29.26 18.94 49.21
C ALA A 867 29.72 19.74 50.43
N MET A 868 28.80 20.51 51.00
CA MET A 868 29.01 21.31 52.21
C MET A 868 28.18 20.74 53.35
N THR A 869 28.80 20.53 54.51
CA THR A 869 28.11 20.06 55.72
C THR A 869 27.25 21.18 56.32
N PRO A 870 26.11 20.87 56.97
CA PRO A 870 25.31 21.86 57.71
C PRO A 870 26.01 22.42 58.95
N CYS A 871 27.23 21.94 59.28
CA CYS A 871 28.04 22.43 60.40
C CYS A 871 29.00 23.53 59.94
N LEU A 872 29.37 24.44 60.86
CA LEU A 872 30.36 25.49 60.56
C LEU A 872 31.72 24.91 60.16
N ARG A 873 32.09 23.74 60.68
CA ARG A 873 33.31 23.00 60.31
C ARG A 873 32.93 21.59 59.88
N SER A 874 33.48 21.14 58.75
CA SER A 874 33.19 19.81 58.21
C SER A 874 33.57 18.66 59.14
N GLN A 875 34.62 18.84 59.96
CA GLN A 875 35.05 17.85 60.95
C GLN A 875 34.08 17.68 62.12
N ASP A 876 33.16 18.63 62.32
CA ASP A 876 32.15 18.57 63.38
C ASP A 876 30.89 17.81 62.90
N PHE A 877 30.84 17.39 61.64
CA PHE A 877 29.75 16.60 61.08
C PHE A 877 29.93 15.11 61.35
N ASP A 878 29.05 14.54 62.16
CA ASP A 878 29.07 13.12 62.52
C ASP A 878 28.39 12.30 61.43
N HIS A 879 29.19 11.81 60.47
CA HIS A 879 28.71 11.14 59.28
C HIS A 879 27.76 9.98 59.59
N ASN A 880 28.13 9.12 60.54
CA ASN A 880 27.42 7.87 60.83
C ASN A 880 26.35 8.02 61.91
N LYS A 881 26.11 9.24 62.39
CA LYS A 881 25.06 9.47 63.37
C LYS A 881 23.70 9.26 62.72
N THR A 882 22.85 8.52 63.40
CA THR A 882 21.43 8.42 63.07
C THR A 882 20.81 9.81 63.12
N MET A 883 20.36 10.31 61.99
CA MET A 883 19.71 11.60 61.91
C MET A 883 18.25 11.48 62.30
N TRP A 884 17.58 10.54 61.66
CA TRP A 884 16.25 10.08 62.00
C TRP A 884 16.16 8.61 61.67
N ALA A 885 15.30 7.93 62.40
CA ALA A 885 14.89 6.60 62.05
C ALA A 885 13.37 6.58 62.10
N TRP A 886 12.78 5.82 61.22
CA TRP A 886 11.35 5.58 61.23
C TRP A 886 11.09 4.10 61.02
N CYS A 887 9.91 3.68 61.48
CA CYS A 887 9.43 2.35 61.23
C CYS A 887 8.53 2.41 60.01
N GLU A 888 9.03 1.94 58.88
CA GLU A 888 8.23 1.83 57.67
C GLU A 888 7.19 0.72 57.93
N GLY A 889 5.95 1.16 58.13
CA GLY A 889 4.89 0.36 58.73
C GLY A 889 4.20 -0.55 57.73
N LEU A 890 3.82 -1.74 58.20
CA LEU A 890 2.82 -2.58 57.57
C LEU A 890 1.50 -1.80 57.45
N TYR A 891 0.84 -1.95 56.30
CA TYR A 891 -0.57 -1.61 56.16
C TYR A 891 -1.38 -2.87 56.50
N PRO A 892 -2.33 -2.80 57.45
CA PRO A 892 -2.77 -1.63 58.20
C PRO A 892 -1.80 -1.23 59.33
N VAL A 893 -1.64 0.08 59.49
CA VAL A 893 -0.83 0.70 60.55
C VAL A 893 -1.29 0.18 61.92
N PRO A 894 -0.37 -0.25 62.82
CA PRO A 894 -0.75 -0.67 64.16
C PRO A 894 -1.58 0.40 64.86
N ALA A 895 -2.55 -0.01 65.70
CA ALA A 895 -3.31 0.96 66.47
C ALA A 895 -2.36 1.80 67.33
N GLU A 896 -2.67 3.07 67.58
CA GLU A 896 -1.83 3.98 68.37
C GLU A 896 -1.42 3.36 69.72
N ALA A 897 -2.32 2.59 70.34
CA ALA A 897 -2.06 1.84 71.57
C ALA A 897 -0.95 0.79 71.43
N ASP A 898 -0.85 0.12 70.27
CA ASP A 898 0.19 -0.88 69.98
C ASP A 898 1.53 -0.20 69.70
N CYS A 899 1.55 0.93 68.98
CA CYS A 899 2.77 1.75 68.83
C CYS A 899 3.31 2.15 70.21
N LEU A 900 2.44 2.70 71.07
CA LEU A 900 2.81 3.15 72.42
C LEU A 900 3.28 1.99 73.31
N ALA A 901 2.69 0.81 73.17
CA ALA A 901 3.08 -0.38 73.94
C ALA A 901 4.51 -0.84 73.63
N GLN A 902 5.02 -0.59 72.42
CA GLN A 902 6.40 -0.90 72.01
C GLN A 902 7.38 0.26 72.23
N GLY A 903 6.95 1.35 72.87
CA GLY A 903 7.79 2.54 73.09
C GLY A 903 7.98 3.39 71.83
N CYS A 904 7.09 3.27 70.85
CA CYS A 904 7.04 4.13 69.66
C CYS A 904 6.00 5.24 69.87
N THR A 905 6.15 6.37 69.19
CA THR A 905 5.12 7.42 69.13
C THR A 905 4.37 7.28 67.80
N GLY A 906 3.05 7.17 67.80
CA GLY A 906 2.28 6.93 66.58
C GLY A 906 1.16 7.92 66.36
N ASN A 907 0.73 8.07 65.10
CA ASN A 907 -0.56 8.64 64.74
C ASN A 907 -1.37 7.60 63.94
N GLU A 908 -2.54 7.98 63.43
CA GLU A 908 -3.40 7.09 62.63
C GLU A 908 -2.78 6.59 61.32
N HIS A 909 -1.59 7.06 60.96
CA HIS A 909 -0.91 6.74 59.70
C HIS A 909 0.48 6.11 59.88
N HIS A 910 1.20 6.33 61.00
CA HIS A 910 2.57 5.83 61.18
C HIS A 910 2.93 5.59 62.66
N CYS A 911 3.76 4.59 62.95
CA CYS A 911 4.47 4.45 64.24
C CYS A 911 5.93 4.92 64.08
N HIS A 912 6.36 5.93 64.82
CA HIS A 912 7.74 6.38 64.94
C HIS A 912 8.45 5.65 66.10
N CYS A 913 9.31 4.68 65.76
CA CYS A 913 10.06 3.92 66.73
C CYS A 913 11.50 4.43 66.82
N GLU A 914 11.97 4.72 68.03
CA GLU A 914 13.36 5.15 68.25
C GLU A 914 14.37 4.00 68.09
N THR A 915 13.91 2.73 68.15
CA THR A 915 14.80 1.56 68.08
C THR A 915 14.36 0.55 67.03
N ALA A 916 15.34 -0.10 66.41
CA ALA A 916 15.11 -1.20 65.48
C ALA A 916 14.29 -2.34 66.10
N ALA A 917 14.58 -2.70 67.36
CA ALA A 917 13.86 -3.75 68.07
C ALA A 917 12.37 -3.43 68.25
N ALA A 918 12.03 -2.18 68.59
CA ALA A 918 10.64 -1.74 68.72
C ALA A 918 9.92 -1.76 67.35
N CYS A 919 10.60 -1.34 66.28
CA CYS A 919 10.04 -1.38 64.94
C CYS A 919 9.79 -2.81 64.44
N THR A 920 10.77 -3.71 64.61
CA THR A 920 10.60 -5.12 64.28
C THR A 920 9.51 -5.79 65.13
N ALA A 921 9.33 -5.38 66.39
CA ALA A 921 8.25 -5.88 67.24
C ALA A 921 6.84 -5.47 66.76
N LEU A 922 6.74 -4.37 66.01
CA LEU A 922 5.52 -3.94 65.31
C LEU A 922 5.39 -4.56 63.90
N GLY A 923 6.34 -5.40 63.49
CA GLY A 923 6.41 -5.98 62.16
C GLY A 923 6.85 -5.01 61.05
N GLY A 924 7.29 -3.79 61.39
CA GLY A 924 7.78 -2.83 60.41
C GLY A 924 9.28 -2.97 60.11
N LYS A 925 9.73 -2.34 59.02
CA LYS A 925 11.14 -2.25 58.63
C LYS A 925 11.76 -1.01 59.26
N TYR A 926 12.80 -1.21 60.06
CA TYR A 926 13.53 -0.09 60.64
C TYR A 926 14.44 0.49 59.57
N VAL A 927 14.10 1.70 59.10
CA VAL A 927 14.95 2.43 58.17
C VAL A 927 15.63 3.54 58.95
N GLU A 928 16.95 3.40 59.05
CA GLU A 928 17.82 4.36 59.71
C GLU A 928 18.48 5.24 58.65
N HIS A 929 18.24 6.54 58.71
CA HIS A 929 18.93 7.50 57.86
C HIS A 929 20.11 8.10 58.62
N GLN A 930 21.30 7.84 58.10
CA GLN A 930 22.54 8.42 58.63
C GLN A 930 22.72 9.82 58.07
N CYS A 931 23.32 10.70 58.86
CA CYS A 931 23.58 12.09 58.49
C CYS A 931 24.22 12.26 57.10
N TRP A 932 25.17 11.39 56.73
CA TRP A 932 25.78 11.45 55.39
C TRP A 932 24.81 11.15 54.25
N GLN A 933 23.78 10.32 54.48
CA GLN A 933 22.77 10.02 53.48
C GLN A 933 21.96 11.29 53.22
N ASP A 934 21.37 11.91 54.24
CA ASP A 934 20.62 13.17 54.09
C ASP A 934 21.45 14.33 53.54
N LEU A 935 22.76 14.35 53.82
CA LEU A 935 23.67 15.29 53.18
C LEU A 935 23.72 15.11 51.65
N GLN A 936 23.64 13.86 51.16
CA GLN A 936 23.50 13.56 49.73
C GLN A 936 22.09 13.83 49.18
N TRP A 937 21.11 14.14 50.03
CA TRP A 937 19.77 14.59 49.62
C TRP A 937 19.57 16.11 49.65
N MET A 938 20.60 16.86 50.05
CA MET A 938 20.58 18.31 49.90
C MET A 938 20.75 18.71 48.43
N ALA A 939 19.91 19.62 47.97
CA ALA A 939 20.05 20.23 46.66
C ALA A 939 21.33 21.07 46.56
N ALA A 940 21.86 21.23 45.35
CA ALA A 940 23.08 22.00 45.09
C ALA A 940 23.01 23.44 45.63
N GLU A 941 21.84 24.06 45.60
CA GLU A 941 21.54 25.40 46.13
C GLU A 941 21.72 25.48 47.64
N VAL A 942 21.41 24.41 48.37
CA VAL A 942 21.64 24.35 49.82
C VAL A 942 23.14 24.35 50.09
N HIS A 943 23.92 23.54 49.36
CA HIS A 943 25.37 23.53 49.51
C HIS A 943 26.04 24.87 49.14
N LYS A 944 25.59 25.50 48.04
CA LYS A 944 26.00 26.86 47.68
C LYS A 944 25.63 27.88 48.76
N GLY A 945 24.42 27.77 49.31
CA GLY A 945 23.93 28.58 50.41
C GLY A 945 24.83 28.46 51.65
N ILE A 946 25.17 27.24 52.07
CA ILE A 946 26.10 26.99 53.18
C ILE A 946 27.44 27.66 52.91
N ALA A 947 28.03 27.44 51.73
CA ALA A 947 29.31 28.06 51.37
C ALA A 947 29.25 29.60 51.40
N LYS A 948 28.16 30.19 50.88
CA LYS A 948 27.91 31.63 50.90
C LYS A 948 27.75 32.15 52.34
N ALA A 949 26.98 31.47 53.17
CA ALA A 949 26.76 31.85 54.57
C ALA A 949 28.06 31.83 55.38
N ILE A 950 28.89 30.79 55.21
CA ILE A 950 30.21 30.70 55.83
C ILE A 950 31.12 31.85 55.35
N GLY A 951 31.13 32.15 54.04
CA GLY A 951 31.92 33.24 53.47
C GLY A 951 31.47 34.63 53.93
N GLN A 952 30.16 34.83 54.12
CA GLN A 952 29.58 36.08 54.60
C GLN A 952 29.63 36.22 56.13
N GLY A 953 29.82 35.11 56.85
CA GLY A 953 29.73 35.07 58.31
C GLY A 953 28.31 35.26 58.85
N THR A 954 27.27 35.09 58.02
CA THR A 954 25.86 35.23 58.39
C THR A 954 24.95 34.45 57.44
N CYS A 955 23.76 34.05 57.91
CA CYS A 955 22.69 33.48 57.08
C CYS A 955 21.56 34.48 56.78
N GLU A 956 21.63 35.72 57.26
CA GLU A 956 20.47 36.64 57.35
C GLU A 956 19.84 37.00 55.98
N ASP A 957 20.59 36.84 54.87
CA ASP A 957 20.11 37.05 53.49
C ASP A 957 20.55 35.92 52.54
N VAL A 958 20.75 34.72 53.08
CA VAL A 958 21.11 33.54 52.27
C VAL A 958 19.86 32.70 52.03
N GLU A 959 19.38 32.73 50.80
CA GLU A 959 18.32 31.84 50.33
C GLU A 959 18.91 30.53 49.82
N ALA A 960 18.17 29.45 50.01
CA ALA A 960 18.36 28.14 49.42
C ALA A 960 17.10 27.76 48.60
N GLN A 961 17.06 26.55 48.06
CA GLN A 961 15.90 26.08 47.30
C GLN A 961 14.62 26.22 48.16
N HIS A 962 13.66 27.01 47.67
CA HIS A 962 12.34 27.26 48.30
C HIS A 962 12.31 28.04 49.63
N GLY A 963 13.36 28.77 50.02
CA GLY A 963 13.27 29.68 51.17
C GLY A 963 14.62 30.10 51.76
N LYS A 964 14.60 30.55 53.03
CA LYS A 964 15.82 30.87 53.77
C LYS A 964 16.66 29.61 54.01
N LEU A 965 17.98 29.72 53.89
CA LEU A 965 18.92 28.63 54.12
C LEU A 965 18.73 27.97 55.49
N GLU A 966 18.46 28.78 56.52
CA GLU A 966 18.21 28.34 57.89
C GLU A 966 17.21 27.16 57.95
N TYR A 967 16.11 27.24 57.19
CA TYR A 967 15.10 26.18 57.17
C TYR A 967 15.61 24.85 56.61
N ALA A 968 16.56 24.89 55.67
CA ALA A 968 17.14 23.71 55.06
C ALA A 968 18.25 23.07 55.92
N VAL A 969 18.97 23.86 56.73
CA VAL A 969 20.15 23.39 57.46
C VAL A 969 19.95 23.19 58.95
N ASP A 970 18.93 23.81 59.56
CA ASP A 970 18.76 23.80 61.02
C ASP A 970 18.44 22.43 61.60
N TRP A 971 17.53 21.71 60.95
CA TRP A 971 17.16 20.36 61.37
C TRP A 971 18.34 19.38 61.25
N LEU A 972 19.04 19.43 60.12
CA LEU A 972 20.23 18.63 59.86
C LEU A 972 21.38 18.99 60.79
N GLY A 973 21.61 20.28 61.03
CA GLY A 973 22.65 20.77 61.92
C GLY A 973 22.44 20.37 63.38
N SER A 974 21.22 20.54 63.90
CA SER A 974 20.89 20.15 65.27
C SER A 974 21.03 18.64 65.51
N SER A 975 20.77 17.83 64.47
CA SER A 975 20.86 16.37 64.55
C SER A 975 22.28 15.85 64.32
N CYS A 976 23.02 16.43 63.37
CA CYS A 976 24.26 15.86 62.83
C CYS A 976 25.55 16.58 63.23
N CYS A 977 25.48 17.82 63.73
CA CYS A 977 26.67 18.54 64.18
C CYS A 977 27.00 18.21 65.62
N ALA A 978 28.29 18.05 65.92
CA ALA A 978 28.78 17.79 67.29
C ALA A 978 28.41 18.92 68.28
N SER A 979 28.22 20.14 67.77
CA SER A 979 27.75 21.30 68.53
C SER A 979 26.25 21.25 68.87
N GLY A 980 25.47 20.41 68.18
CA GLY A 980 24.00 20.44 68.20
C GLY A 980 23.42 21.70 67.56
N MET A 981 24.21 22.45 66.80
CA MET A 981 23.80 23.68 66.11
C MET A 981 24.14 23.59 64.62
N SER A 982 23.27 24.16 63.79
CA SER A 982 23.58 24.36 62.37
C SER A 982 24.58 25.50 62.16
N VAL A 983 25.10 25.60 60.94
CA VAL A 983 25.94 26.71 60.49
C VAL A 983 25.27 28.06 60.72
N CYS A 984 23.94 28.17 60.52
CA CYS A 984 23.22 29.41 60.73
C CYS A 984 23.09 29.76 62.21
N GLN A 985 22.78 28.76 63.06
CA GLN A 985 22.69 28.94 64.50
C GLN A 985 24.05 29.31 65.11
N GLU A 986 25.13 28.65 64.67
CA GLU A 986 26.49 28.97 65.11
C GLU A 986 26.88 30.40 64.70
N LEU A 987 26.66 30.78 63.44
CA LEU A 987 26.98 32.14 62.98
C LEU A 987 26.16 33.22 63.72
N ALA A 988 24.88 32.97 63.98
CA ALA A 988 24.03 33.88 64.77
C ALA A 988 24.50 34.01 66.23
N SER A 989 24.91 32.91 66.86
CA SER A 989 25.46 32.91 68.23
C SER A 989 26.76 33.72 68.31
N CYS A 990 27.64 33.58 67.31
CA CYS A 990 28.87 34.36 67.23
C CYS A 990 28.62 35.87 67.05
N ALA A 991 27.58 36.25 66.30
CA ALA A 991 27.20 37.65 66.12
C ALA A 991 26.66 38.29 67.40
N THR A 992 25.92 37.54 68.21
CA THR A 992 25.35 38.04 69.49
C THR A 992 26.41 38.20 70.57
N ASP A 993 27.38 37.29 70.66
CA ASP A 993 28.49 37.40 71.62
C ASP A 993 29.35 38.66 71.35
N TYR A 994 29.60 38.99 70.07
CA TYR A 994 30.37 40.17 69.69
C TYR A 994 29.68 41.51 70.03
N LEU A 995 28.34 41.54 69.98
CA LEU A 995 27.54 42.71 70.35
C LEU A 995 27.39 42.87 71.86
N SER A 996 27.45 41.77 72.62
CA SER A 996 27.38 41.83 74.09
C SER A 996 28.65 42.41 74.72
N ASP A 997 29.82 42.17 74.12
CA ASP A 997 31.12 42.60 74.64
C ASP A 997 31.47 44.07 74.30
N THR A 998 30.77 44.68 73.34
CA THR A 998 31.02 46.06 72.91
C THR A 998 30.29 47.14 73.73
N THR A 999 29.48 46.76 74.73
CA THR A 999 28.82 47.71 75.65
C THR A 999 29.51 47.85 77.03
N GLY A 1000 30.58 47.10 77.29
CA GLY A 1000 31.45 47.25 78.47
C GLY A 1000 32.72 48.05 78.16
N GLY A 1001 32.90 49.22 78.76
CA GLY A 1001 33.94 50.19 78.39
C GLY A 1001 35.40 49.77 78.63
N LEU A 1002 36.26 50.31 77.75
CA LEU A 1002 37.70 50.62 77.88
C LEU A 1002 38.73 49.47 77.98
N ARG A 1003 39.50 49.34 76.88
CA ARG A 1003 40.95 49.08 76.78
C ARG A 1003 41.54 48.03 77.74
N GLU A 1004 41.78 46.83 77.20
CA GLU A 1004 43.13 46.26 77.15
C GLU A 1004 43.17 45.15 76.10
N SER A 1005 44.25 45.13 75.32
CA SER A 1005 44.54 44.13 74.29
C SER A 1005 44.67 42.74 74.89
N VAL A 1006 43.64 41.91 74.71
CA VAL A 1006 43.67 40.49 75.04
C VAL A 1006 44.10 39.70 73.80
N GLU A 1007 45.28 39.09 73.87
CA GLU A 1007 45.65 38.01 72.97
C GLU A 1007 44.72 36.82 73.22
N ILE A 1008 43.85 36.53 72.24
CA ILE A 1008 42.96 35.38 72.26
C ILE A 1008 43.79 34.12 71.95
N GLY A 1009 43.99 33.29 72.99
CA GLY A 1009 44.54 31.95 72.85
C GLY A 1009 43.61 31.01 72.06
N PRO A 1010 44.15 29.96 71.42
CA PRO A 1010 43.54 29.28 70.28
C PRO A 1010 42.31 28.38 70.55
N ASN A 1011 41.63 28.47 71.70
CA ASN A 1011 40.71 27.38 72.09
C ASN A 1011 39.23 27.69 72.29
N ARG A 1012 38.72 28.93 72.34
CA ARG A 1012 37.25 29.20 72.37
C ARG A 1012 36.89 30.61 71.92
N GLY A 1013 37.09 30.93 70.65
CA GLY A 1013 36.57 32.16 70.07
C GLY A 1013 36.17 31.92 68.62
N CYS A 1014 35.03 32.46 68.20
CA CYS A 1014 34.52 32.47 66.83
C CYS A 1014 35.45 33.26 65.87
N GLY A 1015 36.71 32.88 65.78
CA GLY A 1015 37.67 33.45 64.84
C GLY A 1015 37.49 32.80 63.49
N ILE A 1016 36.56 33.29 62.67
CA ILE A 1016 36.56 33.02 61.23
C ILE A 1016 37.82 33.67 60.69
N ARG A 1017 38.89 32.90 60.50
CA ARG A 1017 40.05 33.37 59.73
C ARG A 1017 39.60 33.50 58.28
N SER A 1018 39.47 34.73 57.82
CA SER A 1018 39.30 35.06 56.40
C SER A 1018 40.39 34.35 55.59
N PHE A 1019 40.00 33.53 54.62
CA PHE A 1019 40.89 32.90 53.65
C PHE A 1019 41.07 33.78 52.42
#